data_AF-A0A835XPI4-F1
#
_entry.id   AF-A0A835XPI4-F1
#
_cell.length_a   1.000
_cell.length_b   1.000
_cell.length_c   1.000
_cell.angle_alpha   90.00
_cell.angle_beta   90.00
_cell.angle_gamma   90.00
#
_symmetry.space_group_name_H-M   'P 1'
#
loop_
_entity.id
_entity.type
_entity.pdbx_description
1 polymer ?
#
loop_
_entity_poly.entity_id
_entity_poly.type
_entity_poly.pdbx_seq_one_letter_code
_entity_poly.pdbx_strand_id
1 'polypeptide(L)'
;MSEAPAAAPGDTACDSQHAGIEPPPSAAWPPYITRLIGSYLTARESALLRLVDKTAAAAISPCTYHLSQRVPWGVFAAHWSAPAACRYLTYDQRLKLLTLVAASGDVANLDTAIESVGIDVGSSLALEIMRAAAEAAEFSAWQELAERELFSAHQGWGHVLTGAAKTGCQGLRDAALEHAQPTAEAACTAAEHGHVDLAAWFRDKAPWRYEDGLELVKAAARGCSLEGFQQLCLEEMPPTETLGAECERELLAPVAASPMPDWRERADWMVRTYGCEPCTEAYARAAELLPGSRAVERFAALRELGYPLDKGLKADFAEEAFPYDDEDLENVFGGILRSGNVDALRWLAAETQQVALATTKNRWSKRWDRDVEQAAKDGKLDVLKALADAGWTRWNGARLAMAAVEGGALRVLTWLVDTSRAGGRLTWGHSVAAARSGTPELLSYLRAHGCPWSREEHVELYGSSGSGGAYDTDDSDDEDEDGGEYEEDFEGESTGDEACEAGEGFAGDREDWGEDEEGHEEDAGGNSTDEEGHDEVVESSAEDGSEDDREAWGEAARSGCEAALERLSELGCPMPTNGRPYAEASGQGDLRTMGVLRRLQVPLGAPELLLSEAIHSSQTFPNLAAFELLADWCGPTVNWGAARQAAAKWRAGSDRSDVFRWIDANMPPRARQGVQMVWK
;
A
#
# COMPACT_ATOMS: atom_id res chain seq x y z
N MET A 1 7.93 52.01 -44.56
CA MET A 1 6.83 52.97 -44.84
C MET A 1 5.90 52.86 -43.65
N SER A 2 6.11 53.66 -42.59
CA SER A 2 5.64 55.05 -42.41
C SER A 2 4.10 55.08 -42.42
N GLU A 3 3.39 55.66 -41.44
CA GLU A 3 3.72 56.44 -40.24
C GLU A 3 2.40 56.59 -39.44
N ALA A 4 2.54 56.89 -38.14
CA ALA A 4 1.47 57.45 -37.31
C ALA A 4 1.12 58.90 -37.73
N PRO A 5 0.14 59.54 -37.06
CA PRO A 5 0.51 60.58 -36.07
C PRO A 5 -0.31 60.45 -34.76
N ALA A 6 0.23 60.62 -33.54
CA ALA A 6 0.79 61.82 -32.86
C ALA A 6 -0.28 62.94 -32.66
N ALA A 7 -0.49 63.64 -31.53
CA ALA A 7 0.11 63.75 -30.18
C ALA A 7 -0.90 64.53 -29.27
N ALA A 8 -1.04 64.23 -27.96
CA ALA A 8 -0.60 64.99 -26.74
C ALA A 8 -1.24 66.41 -26.52
N PRO A 9 -1.15 67.09 -25.34
CA PRO A 9 -0.46 66.78 -24.07
C PRO A 9 -1.26 67.13 -22.77
N GLY A 10 -0.66 66.88 -21.60
CA GLY A 10 -1.17 67.37 -20.31
C GLY A 10 -0.37 66.95 -19.08
N ASP A 11 0.94 67.20 -19.08
CA ASP A 11 1.76 67.27 -17.86
C ASP A 11 1.34 68.47 -17.01
N THR A 12 1.18 68.28 -15.70
CA THR A 12 1.74 69.21 -14.70
C THR A 12 2.03 68.46 -13.40
N ALA A 13 3.31 68.42 -13.08
CA ALA A 13 3.97 67.88 -11.91
C ALA A 13 3.56 68.54 -10.59
N CYS A 14 3.79 67.84 -9.46
CA CYS A 14 4.67 68.38 -8.43
C CYS A 14 5.21 67.28 -7.52
N ASP A 15 6.50 67.36 -7.27
CA ASP A 15 7.31 66.59 -6.34
C ASP A 15 6.66 66.36 -4.97
N SER A 16 6.69 65.11 -4.53
CA SER A 16 6.87 64.79 -3.11
C SER A 16 7.71 63.52 -2.95
N GLN A 17 9.01 63.77 -2.77
CA GLN A 17 9.88 63.00 -1.87
C GLN A 17 10.09 61.52 -2.22
N HIS A 18 11.10 61.30 -3.06
CA HIS A 18 11.91 60.08 -3.01
C HIS A 18 12.43 59.84 -1.58
N ALA A 19 11.73 59.00 -0.84
CA ALA A 19 12.23 58.35 0.37
C ALA A 19 12.37 56.84 0.06
N GLY A 20 13.60 56.45 -0.27
CA GLY A 20 14.16 55.12 -0.01
C GLY A 20 13.35 53.89 -0.44
N ILE A 21 13.07 53.71 -1.73
CA ILE A 21 12.92 52.34 -2.24
C ILE A 21 14.34 51.86 -2.51
N GLU A 22 14.93 51.11 -1.57
CA GLU A 22 16.17 50.38 -1.84
C GLU A 22 15.97 49.57 -3.13
N PRO A 23 16.92 49.63 -4.08
CA PRO A 23 16.82 48.79 -5.27
C PRO A 23 16.70 47.33 -4.81
N PRO A 24 15.89 46.50 -5.50
CA PRO A 24 15.74 45.10 -5.10
C PRO A 24 17.13 44.46 -4.99
N PRO A 25 17.39 43.58 -4.01
CA PRO A 25 18.74 43.09 -3.71
C PRO A 25 19.53 42.53 -4.92
N SER A 26 18.84 42.04 -5.95
CA SER A 26 19.43 41.58 -7.22
C SER A 26 19.82 42.66 -8.22
N ALA A 27 19.38 43.90 -8.07
CA ALA A 27 19.87 45.01 -8.88
C ALA A 27 21.39 45.22 -8.73
N ALA A 28 21.98 44.63 -7.69
CA ALA A 28 23.42 44.54 -7.51
C ALA A 28 24.11 43.59 -8.52
N TRP A 29 23.42 42.60 -9.10
CA TRP A 29 24.03 41.55 -9.92
C TRP A 29 23.44 41.51 -11.36
N PRO A 30 24.28 41.67 -12.40
CA PRO A 30 23.88 41.40 -13.78
C PRO A 30 23.33 39.97 -13.95
N PRO A 31 22.32 39.73 -14.82
CA PRO A 31 21.66 38.43 -14.97
C PRO A 31 22.61 37.24 -15.25
N TYR A 32 23.75 37.49 -15.90
CA TYR A 32 24.78 36.47 -16.13
C TYR A 32 25.49 36.05 -14.83
N ILE A 33 25.74 36.97 -13.90
CA ILE A 33 26.32 36.66 -12.59
C ILE A 33 25.32 35.84 -11.76
N THR A 34 24.04 36.19 -11.79
CA THR A 34 22.98 35.42 -11.11
C THR A 34 22.87 33.99 -11.64
N ARG A 35 23.02 33.80 -12.96
CA ARG A 35 23.09 32.45 -13.58
C ARG A 35 24.34 31.68 -13.16
N LEU A 36 25.50 32.35 -13.15
CA LEU A 36 26.76 31.73 -12.78
C LEU A 36 26.72 31.29 -11.31
N ILE A 37 26.27 32.15 -10.40
CA ILE A 37 26.06 31.81 -8.99
C ILE A 37 25.10 30.63 -8.90
N GLY A 38 23.93 30.70 -9.55
CA GLY A 38 22.97 29.60 -9.58
C GLY A 38 23.54 28.26 -10.07
N SER A 39 24.52 28.26 -10.98
CA SER A 39 25.17 27.03 -11.46
C SER A 39 26.07 26.34 -10.43
N TYR A 40 26.50 27.05 -9.39
CA TYR A 40 27.31 26.52 -8.29
C TYR A 40 26.49 26.24 -7.02
N LEU A 41 25.22 26.66 -6.99
CA LEU A 41 24.33 26.49 -5.86
C LEU A 41 23.65 25.13 -5.90
N THR A 42 23.43 24.54 -4.72
CA THR A 42 22.53 23.39 -4.57
C THR A 42 21.11 23.75 -5.05
N ALA A 43 20.26 22.75 -5.30
CA ALA A 43 18.85 23.00 -5.65
C ALA A 43 18.14 23.87 -4.60
N ARG A 44 18.49 23.69 -3.33
CA ARG A 44 17.98 24.47 -2.19
C ARG A 44 18.45 25.93 -2.19
N GLU A 45 19.72 26.19 -2.48
CA GLU A 45 20.24 27.56 -2.51
C GLU A 45 19.77 28.31 -3.77
N SER A 46 19.69 27.60 -4.90
CA SER A 46 19.11 28.11 -6.15
C SER A 46 17.67 28.57 -5.98
N ALA A 47 16.88 27.81 -5.20
CA ALA A 47 15.51 28.14 -4.83
C ALA A 47 15.36 29.44 -4.05
N LEU A 48 16.17 29.62 -3.01
CA LEU A 48 16.18 30.83 -2.19
C LEU A 48 16.55 32.04 -3.05
N LEU A 49 17.50 31.88 -3.98
CA LEU A 49 17.90 32.94 -4.89
C LEU A 49 16.76 33.34 -5.86
N ARG A 50 15.90 32.40 -6.26
CA ARG A 50 14.68 32.72 -7.04
C ARG A 50 13.65 33.52 -6.26
N LEU A 51 13.60 33.39 -4.93
CA LEU A 51 12.65 34.12 -4.07
C LEU A 51 13.03 35.59 -3.85
N VAL A 52 14.26 35.98 -4.19
CA VAL A 52 14.75 37.35 -3.99
C VAL A 52 13.99 38.36 -4.86
N ASP A 53 13.72 38.02 -6.13
CA ASP A 53 12.93 38.82 -7.07
C ASP A 53 12.68 38.13 -8.43
N LYS A 54 11.87 38.78 -9.28
CA LYS A 54 11.45 38.30 -10.61
C LYS A 54 12.61 38.10 -11.60
N THR A 55 13.67 38.90 -11.54
CA THR A 55 14.83 38.79 -12.45
C THR A 55 15.70 37.60 -12.10
N ALA A 56 15.91 37.33 -10.81
CA ALA A 56 16.59 36.13 -10.34
C ALA A 56 15.78 34.86 -10.64
N ALA A 57 14.46 34.90 -10.45
CA ALA A 57 13.55 33.81 -10.81
C ALA A 57 13.56 33.46 -12.31
N ALA A 58 13.72 34.46 -13.19
CA ALA A 58 13.82 34.26 -14.64
C ALA A 58 15.22 33.82 -15.09
N ALA A 59 16.25 34.11 -14.32
CA ALA A 59 17.63 33.77 -14.64
C ALA A 59 17.98 32.31 -14.32
N ILE A 60 17.41 31.75 -13.26
CA ILE A 60 17.72 30.41 -12.76
C ILE A 60 16.70 29.43 -13.34
N SER A 61 17.10 28.18 -13.63
CA SER A 61 16.16 27.13 -14.06
C SER A 61 15.19 26.77 -12.93
N PRO A 62 14.00 26.22 -13.23
CA PRO A 62 13.11 25.65 -12.23
C PRO A 62 13.83 24.53 -11.47
N CYS A 63 13.68 24.49 -10.15
CA CYS A 63 14.20 23.42 -9.31
C CYS A 63 13.08 22.43 -8.97
N THR A 64 13.37 21.14 -9.09
CA THR A 64 12.51 20.09 -8.55
C THR A 64 12.97 19.80 -7.12
N TYR A 65 12.05 19.85 -6.16
CA TYR A 65 12.35 19.49 -4.77
C TYR A 65 11.92 18.06 -4.50
N HIS A 66 12.76 17.32 -3.78
CA HIS A 66 12.36 16.07 -3.15
C HIS A 66 11.75 16.40 -1.80
N LEU A 67 10.49 16.01 -1.57
CA LEU A 67 9.76 16.33 -0.34
C LEU A 67 10.36 15.65 0.91
N SER A 68 11.12 14.56 0.72
CA SER A 68 11.94 13.92 1.75
C SER A 68 13.23 14.66 2.09
N GLN A 69 13.45 15.84 1.51
CA GLN A 69 14.59 16.71 1.80
C GLN A 69 14.07 18.08 2.21
N ARG A 70 14.84 18.81 3.01
CA ARG A 70 14.45 20.13 3.52
C ARG A 70 14.18 21.12 2.38
N VAL A 71 12.93 21.55 2.26
CA VAL A 71 12.47 22.59 1.34
C VAL A 71 12.36 23.91 2.08
N PRO A 72 12.81 25.05 1.51
CA PRO A 72 12.59 26.35 2.15
C PRO A 72 11.10 26.59 2.43
N TRP A 73 10.77 26.87 3.70
CA TRP A 73 9.39 26.98 4.18
C TRP A 73 8.51 27.92 3.33
N GLY A 74 9.02 29.09 2.94
CA GLY A 74 8.24 30.04 2.12
C GLY A 74 7.84 29.49 0.73
N VAL A 75 8.63 28.60 0.13
CA VAL A 75 8.27 27.91 -1.13
C VAL A 75 7.21 26.84 -0.85
N PHE A 76 7.45 26.05 0.20
CA PHE A 76 6.57 24.95 0.58
C PHE A 76 5.17 25.47 0.93
N ALA A 77 5.08 26.45 1.84
CA ALA A 77 3.82 27.05 2.27
C ALA A 77 3.08 27.74 1.12
N ALA A 78 3.79 28.45 0.23
CA ALA A 78 3.14 29.07 -0.93
C ALA A 78 2.44 28.06 -1.86
N HIS A 79 2.96 26.83 -1.94
CA HIS A 79 2.35 25.78 -2.74
C HIS A 79 1.26 25.03 -1.97
N TRP A 80 1.58 24.53 -0.78
CA TRP A 80 0.73 23.58 -0.05
C TRP A 80 -0.39 24.23 0.74
N SER A 81 -0.23 25.49 1.18
CA SER A 81 -1.32 26.23 1.83
C SER A 81 -2.39 26.73 0.84
N ALA A 82 -2.20 26.51 -0.47
CA ALA A 82 -3.20 26.86 -1.45
C ALA A 82 -4.40 25.89 -1.35
N PRO A 83 -5.67 26.37 -1.34
CA PRO A 83 -6.83 25.50 -1.21
C PRO A 83 -6.95 24.41 -2.29
N ALA A 84 -6.31 24.59 -3.45
CA ALA A 84 -6.33 23.62 -4.54
C ALA A 84 -5.15 22.61 -4.50
N ALA A 85 -4.19 22.74 -3.57
CA ALA A 85 -2.98 21.93 -3.56
C ALA A 85 -3.27 20.43 -3.38
N CYS A 86 -4.19 20.11 -2.48
CA CYS A 86 -4.60 18.74 -2.19
C CYS A 86 -5.81 18.27 -3.03
N ARG A 87 -6.32 19.09 -3.94
CA ARG A 87 -7.56 18.81 -4.69
C ARG A 87 -7.49 17.54 -5.53
N TYR A 88 -6.33 17.25 -6.11
CA TYR A 88 -6.09 16.07 -6.95
C TYR A 88 -5.42 14.92 -6.21
N LEU A 89 -5.13 15.08 -4.93
CA LEU A 89 -4.47 14.04 -4.15
C LEU A 89 -5.51 13.12 -3.53
N THR A 90 -5.30 11.81 -3.68
CA THR A 90 -6.04 10.79 -2.91
C THR A 90 -5.67 10.85 -1.43
N TYR A 91 -6.47 10.22 -0.58
CA TYR A 91 -6.18 10.06 0.85
C TYR A 91 -4.77 9.47 1.06
N ASP A 92 -4.45 8.36 0.40
CA ASP A 92 -3.13 7.71 0.49
C ASP A 92 -1.99 8.62 0.03
N GLN A 93 -2.20 9.42 -1.02
CA GLN A 93 -1.20 10.38 -1.49
C GLN A 93 -0.98 11.51 -0.49
N ARG A 94 -2.03 11.94 0.23
CA ARG A 94 -1.91 12.94 1.31
C ARG A 94 -1.21 12.37 2.53
N LEU A 95 -1.46 11.11 2.89
CA LEU A 95 -0.66 10.41 3.92
C LEU A 95 0.81 10.32 3.51
N LYS A 96 1.08 9.96 2.26
CA LYS A 96 2.44 9.91 1.71
C LYS A 96 3.12 11.28 1.70
N LEU A 97 2.37 12.37 1.49
CA LEU A 97 2.90 13.72 1.62
C LEU A 97 3.37 13.99 3.06
N LEU A 98 2.56 13.65 4.07
CA LEU A 98 2.94 13.82 5.48
C LEU A 98 4.19 13.02 5.83
N THR A 99 4.28 11.75 5.43
CA THR A 99 5.44 10.90 5.74
C THR A 99 6.70 11.37 5.02
N LEU A 100 6.60 11.83 3.76
CA LEU A 100 7.75 12.40 3.05
C LEU A 100 8.24 13.70 3.71
N VAL A 101 7.33 14.59 4.10
CA VAL A 101 7.72 15.85 4.75
C VAL A 101 8.28 15.60 6.15
N ALA A 102 7.73 14.64 6.90
CA ALA A 102 8.30 14.21 8.17
C ALA A 102 9.73 13.66 7.99
N ALA A 103 9.96 12.86 6.96
CA ALA A 103 11.29 12.35 6.60
C ALA A 103 12.28 13.45 6.15
N SER A 104 11.83 14.69 5.92
CA SER A 104 12.73 15.82 5.67
C SER A 104 13.33 16.43 6.94
N GLY A 105 12.75 16.15 8.12
CA GLY A 105 13.09 16.82 9.38
C GLY A 105 12.65 18.30 9.46
N ASP A 106 11.88 18.81 8.50
CA ASP A 106 11.39 20.19 8.54
C ASP A 106 10.01 20.27 9.23
N VAL A 107 10.04 20.52 10.53
CA VAL A 107 8.86 20.59 11.40
C VAL A 107 7.87 21.66 10.96
N ALA A 108 8.34 22.81 10.45
CA ALA A 108 7.47 23.90 9.99
C ALA A 108 6.73 23.54 8.69
N ASN A 109 7.39 22.82 7.78
CA ASN A 109 6.73 22.28 6.60
C ASN A 109 5.72 21.18 6.98
N LEU A 110 6.04 20.35 7.98
CA LEU A 110 5.12 19.33 8.45
C LEU A 110 3.84 19.93 9.04
N ASP A 111 3.95 21.00 9.85
CA ASP A 111 2.78 21.73 10.37
C ASP A 111 1.90 22.25 9.25
N THR A 112 2.54 22.88 8.27
CA THR A 112 1.84 23.39 7.09
C THR A 112 1.16 22.25 6.32
N ALA A 113 1.80 21.08 6.22
CA ALA A 113 1.25 19.91 5.55
C ALA A 113 0.06 19.33 6.31
N ILE A 114 0.15 19.18 7.64
CA ILE A 114 -0.93 18.69 8.52
C ILE A 114 -2.17 19.57 8.38
N GLU A 115 -2.01 20.90 8.42
CA GLU A 115 -3.12 21.85 8.24
C GLU A 115 -3.74 21.75 6.84
N SER A 116 -2.93 21.45 5.82
CA SER A 116 -3.38 21.49 4.41
C SER A 116 -4.06 20.20 3.94
N VAL A 117 -3.66 19.03 4.47
CA VAL A 117 -4.21 17.74 4.04
C VAL A 117 -5.63 17.49 4.53
N GLY A 118 -6.02 18.12 5.66
CA GLY A 118 -7.37 18.01 6.24
C GLY A 118 -7.73 16.60 6.71
N ILE A 119 -6.73 15.84 7.13
CA ILE A 119 -6.86 14.52 7.77
C ILE A 119 -6.58 14.75 9.26
N ASP A 120 -7.47 14.26 10.11
CA ASP A 120 -7.23 14.32 11.55
C ASP A 120 -6.15 13.31 11.96
N VAL A 121 -5.07 13.83 12.56
CA VAL A 121 -3.87 13.04 12.91
C VAL A 121 -4.12 12.33 14.23
N GLY A 122 -4.80 11.18 14.15
CA GLY A 122 -4.97 10.28 15.29
C GLY A 122 -3.69 9.54 15.68
N SER A 123 -3.76 8.76 16.76
CA SER A 123 -2.63 8.04 17.36
C SER A 123 -1.84 7.17 16.36
N SER A 124 -2.51 6.50 15.42
CA SER A 124 -1.84 5.61 14.44
C SER A 124 -1.04 6.39 13.40
N LEU A 125 -1.63 7.43 12.80
CA LEU A 125 -0.92 8.25 11.82
C LEU A 125 0.21 9.05 12.47
N ALA A 126 0.04 9.45 13.73
CA ALA A 126 1.10 10.05 14.52
C ALA A 126 2.34 9.14 14.63
N LEU A 127 2.15 7.83 14.83
CA LEU A 127 3.24 6.85 14.87
C LEU A 127 3.98 6.75 13.52
N GLU A 128 3.24 6.75 12.40
CA GLU A 128 3.84 6.70 11.06
C GLU A 128 4.68 7.95 10.75
N ILE A 129 4.17 9.13 11.10
CA ILE A 129 4.88 10.41 10.96
C ILE A 129 6.17 10.39 11.80
N MET A 130 6.08 9.93 13.05
CA MET A 130 7.24 9.83 13.95
C MET A 130 8.28 8.82 13.45
N ARG A 131 7.85 7.68 12.91
CA ARG A 131 8.73 6.70 12.25
C ARG A 131 9.47 7.35 11.09
N ALA A 132 8.74 8.00 10.19
CA ALA A 132 9.34 8.65 9.02
C ALA A 132 10.36 9.73 9.40
N ALA A 133 10.07 10.53 10.44
CA ALA A 133 11.00 11.52 10.97
C ALA A 133 12.26 10.88 11.59
N ALA A 134 12.12 9.74 12.30
CA ALA A 134 13.27 9.03 12.86
C ALA A 134 14.18 8.43 11.76
N GLU A 135 13.59 7.94 10.67
CA GLU A 135 14.34 7.41 9.52
C GLU A 135 15.17 8.48 8.79
N ALA A 136 14.91 9.77 9.03
CA ALA A 136 15.68 10.89 8.49
C ALA A 136 17.00 11.18 9.24
N ALA A 137 17.26 10.47 10.35
CA ALA A 137 18.41 10.67 11.24
C ALA A 137 18.47 12.02 11.98
N GLU A 138 17.40 12.82 11.96
CA GLU A 138 17.44 14.19 12.47
C GLU A 138 16.90 14.31 13.90
N PHE A 139 17.78 14.08 14.88
CA PHE A 139 17.42 14.03 16.30
C PHE A 139 16.65 15.27 16.79
N SER A 140 17.08 16.47 16.40
CA SER A 140 16.43 17.72 16.85
C SER A 140 15.00 17.86 16.32
N ALA A 141 14.77 17.60 15.04
CA ALA A 141 13.44 17.63 14.46
C ALA A 141 12.53 16.58 15.10
N TRP A 142 13.06 15.37 15.35
CA TRP A 142 12.30 14.34 16.03
C TRP A 142 11.94 14.72 17.47
N GLN A 143 12.87 15.31 18.22
CA GLN A 143 12.62 15.77 19.58
C GLN A 143 11.56 16.88 19.62
N GLU A 144 11.64 17.86 18.70
CA GLU A 144 10.61 18.90 18.55
C GLU A 144 9.22 18.31 18.22
N LEU A 145 9.16 17.18 17.50
CA LEU A 145 7.91 16.47 17.26
C LEU A 145 7.42 15.74 18.52
N ALA A 146 8.31 15.06 19.23
CA ALA A 146 7.98 14.30 20.44
C ALA A 146 7.46 15.18 21.60
N GLU A 147 7.89 16.43 21.67
CA GLU A 147 7.44 17.40 22.69
C GLU A 147 6.00 17.90 22.48
N ARG A 148 5.39 17.59 21.34
CA ARG A 148 4.01 18.02 21.04
C ARG A 148 2.99 17.05 21.62
N GLU A 149 1.89 17.59 22.13
CA GLU A 149 0.79 16.81 22.73
C GLU A 149 0.22 15.76 21.77
N LEU A 150 0.23 16.03 20.45
CA LEU A 150 -0.22 15.11 19.40
C LEU A 150 0.64 13.82 19.30
N PHE A 151 1.89 13.85 19.75
CA PHE A 151 2.86 12.76 19.56
C PHE A 151 3.38 12.17 20.88
N SER A 152 2.81 12.56 22.03
CA SER A 152 3.26 12.14 23.37
C SER A 152 2.93 10.69 23.76
N ALA A 153 2.87 9.77 22.78
CA ALA A 153 2.53 8.37 22.98
C ALA A 153 3.76 7.53 23.32
N HIS A 154 3.69 6.79 24.42
CA HIS A 154 4.71 5.86 24.91
C HIS A 154 4.96 4.63 24.00
N GLN A 155 4.30 4.56 22.83
CA GLN A 155 4.36 3.40 21.92
C GLN A 155 5.20 3.62 20.65
N GLY A 156 5.73 4.83 20.40
CA GLY A 156 6.49 5.13 19.18
C GLY A 156 7.99 4.81 19.23
N TRP A 157 8.55 4.59 20.41
CA TRP A 157 10.01 4.50 20.60
C TRP A 157 10.68 3.30 19.92
N GLY A 158 9.95 2.20 19.68
CA GLY A 158 10.45 1.07 18.87
C GLY A 158 10.70 1.45 17.40
N HIS A 159 9.84 2.29 16.82
CA HIS A 159 10.04 2.81 15.48
C HIS A 159 11.21 3.80 15.40
N VAL A 160 11.46 4.54 16.49
CA VAL A 160 12.64 5.41 16.61
C VAL A 160 13.92 4.59 16.62
N LEU A 161 13.96 3.45 17.33
CA LEU A 161 15.08 2.52 17.28
C LEU A 161 15.32 1.99 15.86
N THR A 162 14.26 1.70 15.11
CA THR A 162 14.34 1.25 13.71
C THR A 162 14.91 2.36 12.80
N GLY A 163 14.45 3.60 12.95
CA GLY A 163 15.02 4.75 12.24
C GLY A 163 16.48 5.05 12.61
N ALA A 164 16.84 4.89 13.88
CA ALA A 164 18.22 4.99 14.35
C ALA A 164 19.11 3.88 13.78
N ALA A 165 18.57 2.65 13.70
CA ALA A 165 19.25 1.50 13.09
C ALA A 165 19.54 1.72 11.60
N LYS A 166 18.55 2.22 10.86
CA LYS A 166 18.66 2.57 9.44
C LYS A 166 19.77 3.58 9.14
N THR A 167 19.97 4.52 10.05
CA THR A 167 20.84 5.69 9.83
C THR A 167 22.18 5.59 10.56
N GLY A 168 22.32 4.64 11.48
CA GLY A 168 23.45 4.54 12.40
C GLY A 168 23.51 5.67 13.43
N CYS A 169 22.41 6.40 13.67
CA CYS A 169 22.40 7.59 14.52
C CYS A 169 22.43 7.22 16.01
N GLN A 170 23.59 7.43 16.66
CA GLN A 170 23.79 7.12 18.08
C GLN A 170 22.87 7.94 19.01
N GLY A 171 22.64 9.22 18.71
CA GLY A 171 21.78 10.09 19.54
C GLY A 171 20.32 9.63 19.58
N LEU A 172 19.75 9.27 18.43
CA LEU A 172 18.40 8.71 18.35
C LEU A 172 18.32 7.34 19.03
N ARG A 173 19.34 6.50 18.87
CA ARG A 173 19.42 5.20 19.55
C ARG A 173 19.41 5.37 21.06
N ASP A 174 20.29 6.20 21.59
CA ASP A 174 20.47 6.34 23.05
C ASP A 174 19.20 6.93 23.70
N ALA A 175 18.58 7.93 23.07
CA ALA A 175 17.29 8.46 23.53
C ALA A 175 16.16 7.43 23.47
N ALA A 176 16.11 6.62 22.40
CA ALA A 176 15.06 5.61 22.27
C ALA A 176 15.23 4.45 23.26
N LEU A 177 16.47 4.10 23.64
CA LEU A 177 16.75 3.08 24.66
C LEU A 177 16.32 3.47 26.07
N GLU A 178 16.05 4.76 26.34
CA GLU A 178 15.46 5.19 27.61
C GLU A 178 14.01 4.71 27.77
N HIS A 179 13.33 4.43 26.65
CA HIS A 179 11.89 4.17 26.60
C HIS A 179 11.49 2.89 25.88
N ALA A 180 12.38 2.29 25.07
CA ALA A 180 12.14 1.07 24.31
C ALA A 180 13.27 0.05 24.44
N GLN A 181 12.91 -1.22 24.28
CA GLN A 181 13.87 -2.33 24.24
C GLN A 181 14.39 -2.53 22.81
N PRO A 182 15.66 -2.95 22.64
CA PRO A 182 16.20 -3.47 21.38
C PRO A 182 15.28 -4.52 20.73
N THR A 183 15.15 -4.49 19.40
CA THR A 183 14.30 -5.43 18.64
C THR A 183 15.08 -6.09 17.50
N ALA A 184 14.64 -7.28 17.08
CA ALA A 184 15.17 -7.96 15.89
C ALA A 184 14.95 -7.13 14.59
N GLU A 185 13.83 -6.42 14.47
CA GLU A 185 13.56 -5.50 13.35
C GLU A 185 14.65 -4.40 13.25
N ALA A 186 15.09 -3.84 14.38
CA ALA A 186 16.17 -2.87 14.41
C ALA A 186 17.53 -3.50 14.00
N ALA A 187 17.81 -4.74 14.41
CA ALA A 187 19.00 -5.46 13.97
C ALA A 187 19.02 -5.68 12.44
N CYS A 188 17.91 -6.17 11.88
CA CYS A 188 17.75 -6.38 10.44
C CYS A 188 17.89 -5.07 9.67
N THR A 189 17.21 -4.01 10.15
CA THR A 189 17.29 -2.69 9.50
C THR A 189 18.71 -2.13 9.49
N ALA A 190 19.47 -2.30 10.59
CA ALA A 190 20.88 -1.91 10.64
C ALA A 190 21.72 -2.70 9.62
N ALA A 191 21.53 -4.01 9.51
CA ALA A 191 22.24 -4.86 8.55
C ALA A 191 21.90 -4.49 7.09
N GLU A 192 20.62 -4.27 6.77
CA GLU A 192 20.18 -3.85 5.44
C GLU A 192 20.79 -2.51 5.00
N HIS A 193 21.18 -1.66 5.95
CA HIS A 193 21.83 -0.38 5.68
C HIS A 193 23.36 -0.42 5.90
N GLY A 194 23.92 -1.61 6.11
CA GLY A 194 25.37 -1.85 6.19
C GLY A 194 26.01 -1.52 7.55
N HIS A 195 25.21 -1.28 8.60
CA HIS A 195 25.68 -1.01 9.95
C HIS A 195 25.93 -2.31 10.74
N VAL A 196 26.92 -3.09 10.33
CA VAL A 196 27.22 -4.44 10.85
C VAL A 196 27.39 -4.47 12.37
N ASP A 197 28.21 -3.59 12.93
CA ASP A 197 28.46 -3.54 14.38
C ASP A 197 27.19 -3.21 15.17
N LEU A 198 26.34 -2.34 14.61
CA LEU A 198 25.09 -1.95 15.23
C LEU A 198 24.06 -3.08 15.15
N ALA A 199 24.03 -3.81 14.04
CA ALA A 199 23.19 -4.99 13.87
C ALA A 199 23.56 -6.09 14.87
N ALA A 200 24.86 -6.40 15.00
CA ALA A 200 25.37 -7.35 15.98
C ALA A 200 25.06 -6.91 17.42
N TRP A 201 25.20 -5.61 17.72
CA TRP A 201 24.82 -5.07 19.03
C TRP A 201 23.32 -5.23 19.32
N PHE A 202 22.44 -4.95 18.35
CA PHE A 202 21.00 -5.13 18.53
C PHE A 202 20.66 -6.61 18.75
N ARG A 203 21.26 -7.52 17.98
CA ARG A 203 21.10 -8.96 18.18
C ARG A 203 21.44 -9.38 19.60
N ASP A 204 22.59 -8.97 20.12
CA ASP A 204 23.06 -9.37 21.45
C ASP A 204 22.19 -8.83 22.60
N LYS A 205 21.37 -7.80 22.33
CA LYS A 205 20.55 -7.10 23.33
C LYS A 205 19.05 -7.33 23.17
N ALA A 206 18.58 -7.73 21.99
CA ALA A 206 17.18 -7.95 21.69
C ALA A 206 16.72 -9.34 22.16
N PRO A 207 15.43 -9.52 22.47
CA PRO A 207 14.85 -10.86 22.53
C PRO A 207 14.94 -11.49 21.13
N TRP A 208 15.68 -12.60 21.02
CA TRP A 208 16.00 -13.25 19.75
C TRP A 208 15.22 -14.57 19.59
N ARG A 209 14.53 -14.73 18.46
CA ARG A 209 13.89 -15.97 18.03
C ARG A 209 14.77 -16.67 16.99
N TYR A 210 14.51 -17.95 16.76
CA TYR A 210 15.23 -18.72 15.74
C TYR A 210 15.06 -18.13 14.33
N GLU A 211 13.86 -17.68 13.99
CA GLU A 211 13.52 -17.08 12.69
C GLU A 211 14.23 -15.73 12.44
N ASP A 212 14.57 -14.99 13.50
CA ASP A 212 15.20 -13.67 13.41
C ASP A 212 16.63 -13.76 12.83
N GLY A 213 17.33 -14.87 13.04
CA GLY A 213 18.67 -15.10 12.50
C GLY A 213 18.66 -15.15 10.96
N LEU A 214 17.69 -15.85 10.37
CA LEU A 214 17.56 -15.93 8.91
C LEU A 214 17.19 -14.56 8.32
N GLU A 215 16.26 -13.83 8.94
CA GLU A 215 15.88 -12.48 8.50
C GLU A 215 17.06 -11.48 8.60
N LEU A 216 17.89 -11.60 9.63
CA LEU A 216 19.11 -10.80 9.76
C LEU A 216 20.09 -11.08 8.60
N VAL A 217 20.26 -12.35 8.23
CA VAL A 217 21.12 -12.75 7.11
C VAL A 217 20.57 -12.26 5.77
N LYS A 218 19.25 -12.35 5.55
CA LYS A 218 18.57 -11.76 4.36
C LYS A 218 18.81 -10.25 4.28
N ALA A 219 18.70 -9.55 5.40
CA ALA A 219 18.98 -8.12 5.46
C ALA A 219 20.44 -7.82 5.13
N ALA A 220 21.38 -8.57 5.71
CA ALA A 220 22.81 -8.43 5.43
C ALA A 220 23.15 -8.70 3.94
N ALA A 221 22.48 -9.66 3.30
CA ALA A 221 22.64 -9.93 1.87
C ALA A 221 22.33 -8.71 0.98
N ARG A 222 21.38 -7.87 1.42
CA ARG A 222 20.96 -6.68 0.66
C ARG A 222 21.96 -5.53 0.75
N GLY A 223 22.51 -5.25 1.93
CA GLY A 223 23.28 -4.02 2.16
C GLY A 223 24.63 -4.13 2.87
N CYS A 224 24.98 -5.27 3.46
CA CYS A 224 26.31 -5.42 4.06
C CYS A 224 27.40 -5.65 3.00
N SER A 225 28.62 -5.21 3.35
CA SER A 225 29.84 -5.58 2.66
C SER A 225 30.10 -7.08 2.75
N LEU A 226 30.94 -7.63 1.86
CA LEU A 226 31.39 -9.03 1.92
C LEU A 226 31.80 -9.49 3.33
N GLU A 227 32.66 -8.74 4.02
CA GLU A 227 33.15 -9.11 5.36
C GLU A 227 32.02 -9.12 6.40
N GLY A 228 31.18 -8.07 6.41
CA GLY A 228 30.06 -7.97 7.35
C GLY A 228 28.99 -9.02 7.10
N PHE A 229 28.71 -9.33 5.82
CA PHE A 229 27.81 -10.38 5.42
C PHE A 229 28.33 -11.76 5.86
N GLN A 230 29.61 -12.06 5.62
CA GLN A 230 30.24 -13.31 6.05
C GLN A 230 30.19 -13.49 7.56
N GLN A 231 30.47 -12.42 8.31
CA GLN A 231 30.41 -12.45 9.77
C GLN A 231 29.01 -12.83 10.26
N LEU A 232 27.99 -12.07 9.84
CA LEU A 232 26.61 -12.31 10.29
C LEU A 232 26.08 -13.68 9.83
N CYS A 233 26.43 -14.12 8.61
CA CYS A 233 26.07 -15.46 8.13
C CYS A 233 26.66 -16.57 8.99
N LEU A 234 27.96 -16.50 9.31
CA LEU A 234 28.62 -17.56 10.08
C LEU A 234 28.16 -17.60 11.55
N GLU A 235 27.79 -16.43 12.09
CA GLU A 235 27.27 -16.31 13.45
C GLU A 235 25.84 -16.87 13.58
N GLU A 236 24.94 -16.56 12.63
CA GLU A 236 23.54 -17.02 12.70
C GLU A 236 23.32 -18.40 12.06
N MET A 237 24.09 -18.72 11.02
CA MET A 237 23.95 -19.93 10.21
C MET A 237 25.30 -20.64 10.09
N PRO A 238 25.75 -21.34 11.16
CA PRO A 238 26.95 -22.15 11.07
C PRO A 238 26.78 -23.24 10.00
N PRO A 239 27.81 -23.54 9.20
CA PRO A 239 27.71 -24.53 8.12
C PRO A 239 27.62 -25.94 8.71
N THR A 240 26.40 -26.41 9.02
CA THR A 240 26.18 -27.69 9.72
C THR A 240 25.53 -28.80 8.90
N GLU A 241 24.97 -28.55 7.72
CA GLU A 241 24.67 -29.54 6.65
C GLU A 241 24.01 -28.76 5.48
N THR A 242 23.83 -29.40 4.33
CA THR A 242 23.30 -28.78 3.08
C THR A 242 21.99 -28.04 3.33
N LEU A 243 21.99 -26.73 3.07
CA LEU A 243 20.78 -25.92 3.12
C LEU A 243 19.86 -26.28 1.94
N GLY A 244 18.56 -26.37 2.19
CA GLY A 244 17.57 -26.75 1.17
C GLY A 244 17.25 -25.63 0.16
N ALA A 245 16.30 -25.90 -0.74
CA ALA A 245 15.86 -24.98 -1.81
C ALA A 245 15.43 -23.58 -1.32
N GLU A 246 14.95 -23.48 -0.08
CA GLU A 246 14.61 -22.19 0.55
C GLU A 246 15.83 -21.29 0.68
N CYS A 247 17.01 -21.82 1.00
CA CYS A 247 18.24 -21.03 1.09
C CYS A 247 18.68 -20.50 -0.28
N GLU A 248 18.49 -21.27 -1.35
CA GLU A 248 18.81 -20.84 -2.71
C GLU A 248 17.98 -19.61 -3.10
N ARG A 249 16.67 -19.66 -2.84
CA ARG A 249 15.73 -18.58 -3.18
C ARG A 249 15.84 -17.38 -2.25
N GLU A 250 15.94 -17.62 -0.96
CA GLU A 250 15.85 -16.54 0.04
C GLU A 250 17.19 -15.86 0.33
N LEU A 251 18.32 -16.51 0.03
CA LEU A 251 19.65 -15.95 0.32
C LEU A 251 20.51 -15.78 -0.93
N LEU A 252 20.73 -16.84 -1.71
CA LEU A 252 21.61 -16.75 -2.87
C LEU A 252 21.07 -15.78 -3.93
N ALA A 253 19.77 -15.84 -4.25
CA ALA A 253 19.17 -14.94 -5.24
C ALA A 253 19.26 -13.45 -4.85
N PRO A 254 18.91 -13.01 -3.62
CA PRO A 254 19.14 -11.62 -3.20
C PRO A 254 20.61 -11.17 -3.25
N VAL A 255 21.55 -12.04 -2.86
CA VAL A 255 22.99 -11.74 -3.00
C VAL A 255 23.37 -11.58 -4.46
N ALA A 256 22.95 -12.53 -5.30
CA ALA A 256 23.22 -12.54 -6.73
C ALA A 256 22.57 -11.38 -7.48
N ALA A 257 21.48 -10.80 -6.95
CA ALA A 257 20.80 -9.62 -7.49
C ALA A 257 21.27 -8.28 -6.87
N SER A 258 22.05 -8.34 -5.78
CA SER A 258 22.41 -7.15 -5.00
C SER A 258 23.11 -6.08 -5.84
N PRO A 259 22.78 -4.79 -5.65
CA PRO A 259 23.36 -3.67 -6.40
C PRO A 259 24.82 -3.38 -6.05
N MET A 260 25.33 -4.01 -4.98
CA MET A 260 26.71 -3.83 -4.51
C MET A 260 27.73 -4.33 -5.53
N PRO A 261 28.93 -3.73 -5.61
CA PRO A 261 29.98 -4.17 -6.53
C PRO A 261 30.50 -5.59 -6.27
N ASP A 262 30.48 -6.02 -5.00
CA ASP A 262 31.05 -7.29 -4.50
C ASP A 262 30.06 -8.47 -4.51
N TRP A 263 28.94 -8.32 -5.22
CA TRP A 263 27.88 -9.32 -5.27
C TRP A 263 28.36 -10.68 -5.79
N ARG A 264 29.33 -10.69 -6.73
CA ARG A 264 29.87 -11.93 -7.33
C ARG A 264 30.65 -12.72 -6.30
N GLU A 265 31.53 -12.03 -5.58
CA GLU A 265 32.36 -12.60 -4.52
C GLU A 265 31.49 -13.14 -3.39
N ARG A 266 30.41 -12.43 -3.03
CA ARG A 266 29.43 -12.90 -2.03
C ARG A 266 28.67 -14.15 -2.51
N ALA A 267 28.19 -14.16 -3.75
CA ALA A 267 27.47 -15.30 -4.31
C ALA A 267 28.38 -16.55 -4.42
N ASP A 268 29.60 -16.40 -4.92
CA ASP A 268 30.59 -17.49 -5.01
C ASP A 268 30.98 -18.02 -3.63
N TRP A 269 31.14 -17.14 -2.64
CA TRP A 269 31.38 -17.55 -1.25
C TRP A 269 30.23 -18.39 -0.69
N MET A 270 28.98 -17.99 -0.93
CA MET A 270 27.81 -18.75 -0.49
C MET A 270 27.75 -20.14 -1.12
N VAL A 271 27.93 -20.23 -2.44
CA VAL A 271 27.94 -21.52 -3.16
C VAL A 271 29.03 -22.44 -2.59
N ARG A 272 30.23 -21.91 -2.30
CA ARG A 272 31.34 -22.72 -1.76
C ARG A 272 31.17 -23.13 -0.30
N THR A 273 30.57 -22.27 0.51
CA THR A 273 30.48 -22.47 1.98
C THR A 273 29.27 -23.31 2.35
N TYR A 274 28.14 -23.07 1.68
CA TYR A 274 26.85 -23.66 2.03
C TYR A 274 26.32 -24.64 0.97
N GLY A 275 26.95 -24.72 -0.20
CA GLY A 275 26.53 -25.62 -1.28
C GLY A 275 25.26 -25.17 -2.00
N CYS A 276 24.86 -23.90 -1.88
CA CYS A 276 23.66 -23.38 -2.53
C CYS A 276 23.73 -23.56 -4.05
N GLU A 277 22.66 -24.07 -4.67
CA GLU A 277 22.59 -24.15 -6.13
C GLU A 277 22.14 -22.82 -6.75
N PRO A 278 22.75 -22.40 -7.87
CA PRO A 278 22.29 -21.24 -8.64
C PRO A 278 20.83 -21.40 -9.11
N CYS A 279 20.01 -20.36 -8.94
CA CYS A 279 18.58 -20.41 -9.21
C CYS A 279 18.06 -19.25 -10.09
N THR A 280 16.90 -19.47 -10.72
CA THR A 280 16.20 -18.55 -11.65
C THR A 280 15.73 -17.26 -10.96
N GLU A 281 15.38 -17.34 -9.67
CA GLU A 281 14.97 -16.21 -8.82
C GLU A 281 15.99 -15.06 -8.83
N ALA A 282 17.29 -15.35 -9.02
CA ALA A 282 18.32 -14.32 -9.13
C ALA A 282 18.06 -13.33 -10.29
N TYR A 283 17.50 -13.80 -11.41
CA TYR A 283 17.13 -12.95 -12.54
C TYR A 283 15.90 -12.09 -12.20
N ALA A 284 14.88 -12.67 -11.56
CA ALA A 284 13.70 -11.93 -11.13
C ALA A 284 14.07 -10.76 -10.21
N ARG A 285 14.87 -11.04 -9.18
CA ARG A 285 15.35 -10.02 -8.22
C ARG A 285 16.28 -9.00 -8.87
N ALA A 286 17.13 -9.42 -9.81
CA ALA A 286 17.99 -8.49 -10.53
C ALA A 286 17.20 -7.52 -11.43
N ALA A 287 16.10 -7.98 -12.06
CA ALA A 287 15.20 -7.11 -12.80
C ALA A 287 14.51 -6.07 -11.90
N GLU A 288 14.16 -6.47 -10.67
CA GLU A 288 13.53 -5.61 -9.66
C GLU A 288 14.48 -4.54 -9.10
N LEU A 289 15.70 -4.93 -8.74
CA LEU A 289 16.62 -4.07 -8.00
C LEU A 289 17.50 -3.18 -8.90
N LEU A 290 17.70 -3.56 -10.16
CA LEU A 290 18.67 -2.91 -11.04
C LEU A 290 17.98 -2.15 -12.19
N PRO A 291 18.49 -0.96 -12.56
CA PRO A 291 18.01 -0.27 -13.76
C PRO A 291 18.33 -1.07 -15.02
N GLY A 292 17.56 -0.87 -16.09
CA GLY A 292 17.56 -1.71 -17.31
C GLY A 292 18.93 -2.15 -17.82
N SER A 293 19.86 -1.22 -18.06
CA SER A 293 21.21 -1.58 -18.55
C SER A 293 22.00 -2.44 -17.55
N ARG A 294 21.93 -2.13 -16.25
CA ARG A 294 22.61 -2.90 -15.19
C ARG A 294 21.96 -4.25 -14.96
N ALA A 295 20.63 -4.36 -15.14
CA ALA A 295 19.92 -5.63 -15.08
C ALA A 295 20.37 -6.56 -16.20
N VAL A 296 20.48 -6.04 -17.45
CA VAL A 296 20.97 -6.83 -18.59
C VAL A 296 22.43 -7.27 -18.40
N GLU A 297 23.30 -6.38 -17.93
CA GLU A 297 24.68 -6.74 -17.55
C GLU A 297 24.70 -7.83 -16.46
N ARG A 298 23.79 -7.73 -15.48
CA ARG A 298 23.65 -8.74 -14.42
C ARG A 298 23.17 -10.07 -14.98
N PHE A 299 22.19 -10.07 -15.89
CA PHE A 299 21.68 -11.28 -16.52
C PHE A 299 22.77 -12.02 -17.28
N ALA A 300 23.58 -11.31 -18.08
CA ALA A 300 24.72 -11.89 -18.78
C ALA A 300 25.74 -12.49 -17.78
N ALA A 301 26.05 -11.76 -16.71
CA ALA A 301 26.97 -12.24 -15.67
C ALA A 301 26.45 -13.49 -14.94
N LEU A 302 25.16 -13.57 -14.64
CA LEU A 302 24.53 -14.73 -14.02
C LEU A 302 24.59 -15.95 -14.95
N ARG A 303 24.39 -15.77 -16.25
CA ARG A 303 24.55 -16.83 -17.26
C ARG A 303 25.97 -17.37 -17.30
N GLU A 304 26.98 -16.49 -17.31
CA GLU A 304 28.39 -16.88 -17.27
C GLU A 304 28.74 -17.67 -16.00
N LEU A 305 28.09 -17.36 -14.88
CA LEU A 305 28.25 -18.06 -13.61
C LEU A 305 27.43 -19.37 -13.51
N GLY A 306 26.69 -19.75 -14.56
CA GLY A 306 25.95 -20.99 -14.62
C GLY A 306 24.55 -20.94 -13.98
N TYR A 307 23.98 -19.76 -13.72
CA TYR A 307 22.61 -19.65 -13.23
C TYR A 307 21.61 -20.07 -14.32
N PRO A 308 20.72 -21.03 -14.06
CA PRO A 308 19.75 -21.50 -15.05
C PRO A 308 18.69 -20.42 -15.32
N LEU A 309 18.24 -20.32 -16.57
CA LEU A 309 17.04 -19.54 -16.94
C LEU A 309 15.77 -20.39 -16.91
N ASP A 310 15.93 -21.70 -17.08
CA ASP A 310 14.87 -22.71 -17.05
C ASP A 310 15.55 -24.03 -16.67
N LYS A 311 15.12 -24.68 -15.57
CA LYS A 311 15.64 -25.99 -15.14
C LYS A 311 15.25 -27.11 -16.12
N GLY A 312 14.20 -26.92 -16.93
CA GLY A 312 13.72 -27.85 -17.96
C GLY A 312 14.59 -27.91 -19.22
N LEU A 313 15.54 -26.98 -19.37
CA LEU A 313 16.43 -26.89 -20.54
C LEU A 313 17.71 -27.74 -20.42
N LYS A 314 17.61 -28.91 -19.76
CA LYS A 314 18.68 -29.91 -19.85
C LYS A 314 18.66 -30.52 -21.24
N ALA A 315 19.70 -30.20 -22.03
CA ALA A 315 19.84 -30.55 -23.44
C ALA A 315 19.85 -32.07 -23.77
N ASP A 316 19.80 -32.98 -22.79
CA ASP A 316 20.16 -34.39 -23.00
C ASP A 316 19.17 -35.44 -22.45
N PHE A 317 17.99 -35.11 -21.94
CA PHE A 317 17.02 -36.15 -21.53
C PHE A 317 15.62 -35.98 -22.10
N ALA A 318 15.21 -37.05 -22.79
CA ALA A 318 14.04 -37.20 -23.62
C ALA A 318 12.74 -37.38 -22.83
N GLU A 319 11.67 -36.79 -23.40
CA GLU A 319 10.27 -37.25 -23.52
C GLU A 319 9.46 -37.77 -22.30
N GLU A 320 10.03 -38.06 -21.13
CA GLU A 320 9.28 -38.67 -20.01
C GLU A 320 9.55 -38.04 -18.63
N ALA A 321 9.81 -36.74 -18.57
CA ALA A 321 9.66 -35.98 -17.32
C ALA A 321 8.35 -35.21 -17.36
N PHE A 322 7.36 -35.63 -16.55
CA PHE A 322 6.17 -34.83 -16.29
C PHE A 322 6.61 -33.45 -15.73
N PRO A 323 6.36 -32.34 -16.43
CA PRO A 323 6.78 -31.02 -15.99
C PRO A 323 5.75 -30.52 -14.98
N TYR A 324 5.87 -30.97 -13.75
CA TYR A 324 5.33 -30.18 -12.65
C TYR A 324 6.34 -29.05 -12.40
N ASP A 325 5.85 -27.82 -12.54
CA ASP A 325 6.44 -26.52 -12.16
C ASP A 325 7.28 -25.79 -13.23
N ASP A 326 6.60 -25.31 -14.29
CA ASP A 326 7.00 -24.20 -15.18
C ASP A 326 7.18 -22.83 -14.45
N GLU A 327 7.37 -22.82 -13.12
CA GLU A 327 7.40 -21.62 -12.27
C GLU A 327 8.63 -20.73 -12.49
N ASP A 328 9.71 -21.32 -13.00
CA ASP A 328 11.05 -20.74 -13.05
C ASP A 328 11.14 -19.51 -13.98
N LEU A 329 10.59 -19.60 -15.20
CA LEU A 329 10.55 -18.48 -16.13
C LEU A 329 9.48 -17.45 -15.73
N GLU A 330 8.36 -17.89 -15.18
CA GLU A 330 7.30 -17.00 -14.69
C GLU A 330 7.82 -16.09 -13.56
N ASN A 331 8.72 -16.58 -12.69
CA ASN A 331 9.42 -15.74 -11.69
C ASN A 331 10.13 -14.54 -12.34
N VAL A 332 10.89 -14.79 -13.41
CA VAL A 332 11.67 -13.76 -14.11
C VAL A 332 10.74 -12.74 -14.77
N PHE A 333 9.67 -13.20 -15.43
CA PHE A 333 8.64 -12.31 -15.96
C PHE A 333 7.97 -11.47 -14.89
N GLY A 334 7.63 -12.06 -13.74
CA GLY A 334 7.06 -11.34 -12.61
C GLY A 334 7.97 -10.20 -12.12
N GLY A 335 9.27 -10.45 -11.96
CA GLY A 335 10.23 -9.41 -11.56
C GLY A 335 10.36 -8.28 -12.60
N ILE A 336 10.33 -8.64 -13.89
CA ILE A 336 10.34 -7.68 -15.01
C ILE A 336 9.05 -6.84 -15.05
N LEU A 337 7.89 -7.46 -14.81
CA LEU A 337 6.58 -6.81 -14.80
C LEU A 337 6.45 -5.82 -13.64
N ARG A 338 6.81 -6.24 -12.42
CA ARG A 338 6.80 -5.39 -11.21
C ARG A 338 7.73 -4.17 -11.35
N SER A 339 8.92 -4.39 -11.89
CA SER A 339 9.87 -3.29 -12.15
C SER A 339 9.48 -2.41 -13.33
N GLY A 340 8.85 -2.98 -14.36
CA GLY A 340 8.66 -2.35 -15.67
C GLY A 340 9.94 -2.33 -16.51
N ASN A 341 10.85 -3.27 -16.29
CA ASN A 341 12.18 -3.28 -16.91
C ASN A 341 12.14 -3.81 -18.36
N VAL A 342 11.87 -2.91 -19.31
CA VAL A 342 11.72 -3.24 -20.73
C VAL A 342 13.00 -3.82 -21.35
N ASP A 343 14.18 -3.40 -20.89
CA ASP A 343 15.45 -3.89 -21.45
C ASP A 343 15.73 -5.33 -21.02
N ALA A 344 15.44 -5.67 -19.76
CA ALA A 344 15.47 -7.04 -19.28
C ALA A 344 14.49 -7.94 -20.05
N LEU A 345 13.28 -7.43 -20.35
CA LEU A 345 12.31 -8.15 -21.17
C LEU A 345 12.82 -8.42 -22.59
N ARG A 346 13.39 -7.41 -23.25
CA ARG A 346 13.94 -7.56 -24.61
C ARG A 346 15.11 -8.53 -24.64
N TRP A 347 15.95 -8.51 -23.62
CA TRP A 347 17.02 -9.50 -23.47
C TRP A 347 16.45 -10.91 -23.34
N LEU A 348 15.45 -11.11 -22.48
CA LEU A 348 14.78 -12.40 -22.32
C LEU A 348 14.09 -12.86 -23.61
N ALA A 349 13.47 -11.94 -24.37
CA ALA A 349 12.88 -12.23 -25.68
C ALA A 349 13.92 -12.72 -26.69
N ALA A 350 15.09 -12.06 -26.74
CA ALA A 350 16.16 -12.42 -27.65
C ALA A 350 16.79 -13.78 -27.28
N GLU A 351 16.94 -14.06 -26.00
CA GLU A 351 17.48 -15.34 -25.50
C GLU A 351 16.48 -16.49 -25.77
N THR A 352 15.20 -16.30 -25.48
CA THR A 352 14.13 -17.31 -25.70
C THR A 352 13.76 -17.51 -27.17
N GLN A 353 14.03 -16.56 -28.06
CA GLN A 353 13.92 -16.79 -29.52
C GLN A 353 15.08 -17.64 -30.07
N GLN A 354 16.27 -17.57 -29.46
CA GLN A 354 17.40 -18.42 -29.82
C GLN A 354 17.22 -19.86 -29.31
N VAL A 355 16.61 -19.99 -28.14
CA VAL A 355 16.22 -21.26 -27.54
C VAL A 355 14.81 -21.60 -27.99
N ALA A 356 14.68 -22.13 -29.21
CA ALA A 356 13.40 -22.42 -29.87
C ALA A 356 12.29 -22.79 -28.87
N LEU A 357 11.25 -21.94 -28.79
CA LEU A 357 9.96 -22.21 -28.14
C LEU A 357 9.32 -23.47 -28.77
N ALA A 358 9.85 -24.64 -28.40
CA ALA A 358 9.43 -25.93 -28.89
C ALA A 358 8.37 -26.57 -27.98
N THR A 359 7.98 -25.94 -26.85
CA THR A 359 7.12 -26.61 -25.86
C THR A 359 5.91 -25.84 -25.31
N THR A 360 5.76 -24.53 -25.40
CA THR A 360 4.61 -23.88 -24.74
C THR A 360 3.36 -23.75 -25.62
N LYS A 361 2.83 -24.90 -26.07
CA LYS A 361 1.38 -25.00 -26.23
C LYS A 361 0.76 -25.05 -24.83
N ASN A 362 0.16 -23.93 -24.43
CA ASN A 362 -1.01 -23.83 -23.54
C ASN A 362 -0.81 -24.09 -22.04
N ARG A 363 -0.57 -23.01 -21.26
CA ARG A 363 -1.41 -22.48 -20.15
C ARG A 363 -0.51 -21.68 -19.21
N TRP A 364 -0.57 -20.34 -19.26
CA TRP A 364 0.07 -19.51 -18.23
C TRP A 364 -0.66 -19.68 -16.90
N SER A 365 0.05 -19.58 -15.78
CA SER A 365 -0.53 -19.81 -14.46
C SER A 365 -1.42 -18.66 -13.99
N LYS A 366 -2.19 -18.89 -12.90
CA LYS A 366 -2.91 -17.82 -12.18
C LYS A 366 -1.95 -16.69 -11.74
N ARG A 367 -0.67 -17.01 -11.51
CA ARG A 367 0.35 -16.03 -11.12
C ARG A 367 0.75 -15.10 -12.26
N TRP A 368 0.91 -15.62 -13.48
CA TRP A 368 1.14 -14.79 -14.66
C TRP A 368 0.03 -13.74 -14.84
N ASP A 369 -1.23 -14.17 -14.73
CA ASP A 369 -2.37 -13.25 -14.83
C ASP A 369 -2.29 -12.15 -13.76
N ARG A 370 -1.98 -12.51 -12.50
CA ARG A 370 -1.77 -11.53 -11.42
C ARG A 370 -0.63 -10.54 -11.70
N ASP A 371 0.53 -11.01 -12.16
CA ASP A 371 1.68 -10.13 -12.42
C ASP A 371 1.41 -9.17 -13.59
N VAL A 372 0.73 -9.62 -14.64
CA VAL A 372 0.34 -8.78 -15.79
C VAL A 372 -0.75 -7.77 -15.39
N GLU A 373 -1.74 -8.19 -14.59
CA GLU A 373 -2.76 -7.30 -14.01
C GLU A 373 -2.14 -6.24 -13.11
N GLN A 374 -1.23 -6.62 -12.22
CA GLN A 374 -0.53 -5.69 -11.33
C GLN A 374 0.29 -4.67 -12.14
N ALA A 375 0.98 -5.10 -13.20
CA ALA A 375 1.71 -4.18 -14.07
C ALA A 375 0.78 -3.16 -14.77
N ALA A 376 -0.45 -3.56 -15.14
CA ALA A 376 -1.45 -2.64 -15.67
C ALA A 376 -1.97 -1.67 -14.61
N LYS A 377 -2.22 -2.16 -13.39
CA LYS A 377 -2.60 -1.36 -12.22
C LYS A 377 -1.53 -0.32 -11.89
N ASP A 378 -0.27 -0.70 -11.93
CA ASP A 378 0.88 0.20 -11.71
C ASP A 378 1.18 1.12 -12.91
N GLY A 379 0.41 1.03 -13.99
CA GLY A 379 0.55 1.88 -15.17
C GLY A 379 1.81 1.62 -16.01
N LYS A 380 2.38 0.41 -15.95
CA LYS A 380 3.61 0.02 -16.66
C LYS A 380 3.37 -0.22 -18.16
N LEU A 381 2.93 0.81 -18.88
CA LEU A 381 2.53 0.70 -20.29
C LEU A 381 3.66 0.18 -21.20
N ASP A 382 4.89 0.61 -20.98
CA ASP A 382 6.00 0.31 -21.90
C ASP A 382 6.40 -1.18 -21.84
N VAL A 383 6.36 -1.81 -20.66
CA VAL A 383 6.63 -3.25 -20.53
C VAL A 383 5.49 -4.09 -21.10
N LEU A 384 4.23 -3.67 -20.91
CA LEU A 384 3.05 -4.34 -21.48
C LEU A 384 3.05 -4.28 -23.02
N LYS A 385 3.44 -3.14 -23.59
CA LYS A 385 3.64 -3.01 -25.05
C LYS A 385 4.76 -3.91 -25.54
N ALA A 386 5.90 -3.91 -24.87
CA ALA A 386 7.02 -4.76 -25.24
C ALA A 386 6.67 -6.26 -25.13
N LEU A 387 5.84 -6.65 -24.16
CA LEU A 387 5.30 -8.01 -24.08
C LEU A 387 4.42 -8.34 -25.30
N ALA A 388 3.53 -7.42 -25.66
CA ALA A 388 2.65 -7.59 -26.83
C ALA A 388 3.45 -7.67 -28.13
N ASP A 389 4.47 -6.82 -28.30
CA ASP A 389 5.33 -6.76 -29.48
C ASP A 389 6.18 -8.03 -29.64
N ALA A 390 6.57 -8.65 -28.53
CA ALA A 390 7.29 -9.92 -28.50
C ALA A 390 6.37 -11.15 -28.64
N GLY A 391 5.04 -10.96 -28.73
CA GLY A 391 4.07 -12.02 -29.02
C GLY A 391 3.47 -12.70 -27.78
N TRP A 392 3.78 -12.23 -26.57
CA TRP A 392 3.22 -12.78 -25.33
C TRP A 392 1.87 -12.15 -24.98
N THR A 393 0.85 -12.37 -25.81
CA THR A 393 -0.45 -11.69 -25.71
C THR A 393 -1.56 -12.53 -25.08
N ARG A 394 -1.24 -13.64 -24.41
CA ARG A 394 -2.22 -14.54 -23.81
C ARG A 394 -2.54 -14.12 -22.37
N TRP A 395 -3.14 -12.95 -22.24
CA TRP A 395 -3.69 -12.41 -21.00
C TRP A 395 -5.18 -12.14 -21.17
N ASN A 396 -5.91 -12.06 -20.06
CA ASN A 396 -7.31 -11.66 -20.08
C ASN A 396 -7.45 -10.13 -20.25
N GLY A 397 -7.85 -9.71 -21.45
CA GLY A 397 -8.01 -8.28 -21.78
C GLY A 397 -8.99 -7.51 -20.89
N ALA A 398 -10.06 -8.16 -20.43
CA ALA A 398 -11.07 -7.54 -19.59
C ALA A 398 -10.56 -7.32 -18.16
N ARG A 399 -9.89 -8.32 -17.59
CA ARG A 399 -9.23 -8.20 -16.27
C ARG A 399 -8.12 -7.15 -16.31
N LEU A 400 -7.36 -7.10 -17.40
CA LEU A 400 -6.30 -6.11 -17.60
C LEU A 400 -6.84 -4.67 -17.70
N ALA A 401 -7.99 -4.50 -18.36
CA ALA A 401 -8.67 -3.20 -18.42
C ALA A 401 -9.21 -2.77 -17.05
N MET A 402 -9.78 -3.70 -16.27
CA MET A 402 -10.23 -3.43 -14.90
C MET A 402 -9.06 -3.03 -14.01
N ALA A 403 -7.96 -3.80 -14.02
CA ALA A 403 -6.77 -3.50 -13.24
C ALA A 403 -6.17 -2.13 -13.58
N ALA A 404 -6.11 -1.78 -14.88
CA ALA A 404 -5.69 -0.45 -15.32
C ALA A 404 -6.61 0.66 -14.78
N VAL A 405 -7.91 0.41 -14.68
CA VAL A 405 -8.87 1.37 -14.13
C VAL A 405 -8.71 1.53 -12.63
N GLU A 406 -8.60 0.43 -11.88
CA GLU A 406 -8.38 0.45 -10.44
C GLU A 406 -7.12 1.23 -10.05
N GLY A 407 -6.07 1.10 -10.86
CA GLY A 407 -4.80 1.82 -10.66
C GLY A 407 -4.79 3.26 -11.16
N GLY A 408 -5.88 3.76 -11.77
CA GLY A 408 -5.91 5.10 -12.36
C GLY A 408 -5.06 5.22 -13.64
N ALA A 409 -4.64 4.10 -14.24
CA ALA A 409 -3.71 4.03 -15.36
C ALA A 409 -4.39 4.31 -16.71
N LEU A 410 -4.87 5.55 -16.91
CA LEU A 410 -5.56 6.00 -18.13
C LEU A 410 -4.79 5.66 -19.42
N ARG A 411 -3.46 5.76 -19.40
CA ARG A 411 -2.62 5.46 -20.57
C ARG A 411 -2.65 3.98 -20.96
N VAL A 412 -2.74 3.08 -19.98
CA VAL A 412 -2.87 1.64 -20.22
C VAL A 412 -4.26 1.33 -20.75
N LEU A 413 -5.32 1.84 -20.11
CA LEU A 413 -6.69 1.66 -20.59
C LEU A 413 -6.87 2.17 -22.02
N THR A 414 -6.38 3.37 -22.32
CA THR A 414 -6.48 3.96 -23.67
C THR A 414 -5.82 3.05 -24.70
N TRP A 415 -4.62 2.54 -24.41
CA TRP A 415 -3.94 1.59 -25.30
C TRP A 415 -4.72 0.28 -25.48
N LEU A 416 -5.32 -0.26 -24.43
CA LEU A 416 -6.14 -1.47 -24.51
C LEU A 416 -7.40 -1.26 -25.35
N VAL A 417 -8.08 -0.13 -25.18
CA VAL A 417 -9.29 0.22 -25.96
C VAL A 417 -8.93 0.49 -27.42
N ASP A 418 -7.93 1.35 -27.69
CA ASP A 418 -7.49 1.72 -29.04
C ASP A 418 -7.02 0.51 -29.85
N THR A 419 -6.45 -0.50 -29.19
CA THR A 419 -5.97 -1.70 -29.85
C THR A 419 -6.93 -2.88 -29.78
N SER A 420 -8.17 -2.68 -29.32
CA SER A 420 -9.19 -3.73 -29.16
C SER A 420 -8.74 -4.90 -28.29
N ARG A 421 -7.83 -4.65 -27.34
CA ARG A 421 -7.28 -5.60 -26.37
C ARG A 421 -7.99 -5.61 -25.04
N ALA A 422 -8.96 -4.72 -24.81
CA ALA A 422 -9.76 -4.66 -23.59
C ALA A 422 -10.71 -5.87 -23.40
N GLY A 423 -10.82 -6.77 -24.39
CA GLY A 423 -11.54 -8.05 -24.22
C GLY A 423 -13.05 -7.95 -24.05
N GLY A 424 -13.64 -6.74 -24.08
CA GLY A 424 -15.07 -6.56 -23.85
C GLY A 424 -15.49 -5.08 -23.87
N ARG A 425 -16.76 -4.85 -23.52
CA ARG A 425 -17.32 -3.50 -23.33
C ARG A 425 -16.95 -2.98 -21.94
N LEU A 426 -16.84 -1.67 -21.83
CA LEU A 426 -16.73 -1.00 -20.53
C LEU A 426 -18.08 -1.08 -19.82
N THR A 427 -18.05 -1.51 -18.56
CA THR A 427 -19.21 -1.77 -17.70
C THR A 427 -19.26 -0.76 -16.55
N TRP A 428 -20.38 -0.72 -15.82
CA TRP A 428 -20.53 0.18 -14.66
C TRP A 428 -19.45 -0.06 -13.59
N GLY A 429 -18.95 -1.29 -13.44
CA GLY A 429 -17.81 -1.61 -12.57
C GLY A 429 -16.55 -0.80 -12.91
N HIS A 430 -16.33 -0.45 -14.18
CA HIS A 430 -15.22 0.42 -14.57
C HIS A 430 -15.42 1.87 -14.05
N SER A 431 -16.66 2.38 -14.05
CA SER A 431 -16.96 3.71 -13.49
C SER A 431 -16.73 3.75 -11.99
N VAL A 432 -17.14 2.70 -11.28
CA VAL A 432 -16.93 2.55 -9.83
C VAL A 432 -15.44 2.42 -9.49
N ALA A 433 -14.72 1.57 -10.22
CA ALA A 433 -13.27 1.42 -10.04
C ALA A 433 -12.50 2.72 -10.38
N ALA A 434 -12.92 3.48 -11.40
CA ALA A 434 -12.33 4.78 -11.70
C ALA A 434 -12.57 5.80 -10.59
N ALA A 435 -13.76 5.79 -9.98
CA ALA A 435 -14.06 6.61 -8.81
C ALA A 435 -13.14 6.24 -7.63
N ARG A 436 -12.95 4.94 -7.36
CA ARG A 436 -12.04 4.43 -6.33
C ARG A 436 -10.58 4.84 -6.57
N SER A 437 -10.13 4.85 -7.83
CA SER A 437 -8.77 5.26 -8.19
C SER A 437 -8.49 6.74 -7.91
N GLY A 438 -9.53 7.56 -7.75
CA GLY A 438 -9.41 9.01 -7.56
C GLY A 438 -8.93 9.77 -8.80
N THR A 439 -9.03 9.20 -10.01
CA THR A 439 -8.55 9.82 -11.25
C THR A 439 -9.69 10.49 -12.05
N PRO A 440 -9.89 11.81 -11.98
CA PRO A 440 -11.02 12.49 -12.64
C PRO A 440 -10.96 12.42 -14.18
N GLU A 441 -9.76 12.36 -14.75
CA GLU A 441 -9.57 12.19 -16.19
C GLU A 441 -10.09 10.83 -16.67
N LEU A 442 -9.94 9.80 -15.84
CA LEU A 442 -10.43 8.45 -16.13
C LEU A 442 -11.96 8.39 -16.14
N LEU A 443 -12.61 9.04 -15.16
CA LEU A 443 -14.08 9.20 -15.15
C LEU A 443 -14.59 9.89 -16.42
N SER A 444 -13.89 10.96 -16.84
CA SER A 444 -14.20 11.67 -18.08
C SER A 444 -14.07 10.78 -19.32
N TYR A 445 -12.99 10.00 -19.37
CA TYR A 445 -12.69 9.11 -20.47
C TYR A 445 -13.75 8.00 -20.58
N LEU A 446 -14.07 7.34 -19.46
CA LEU A 446 -15.09 6.29 -19.40
C LEU A 446 -16.46 6.81 -19.83
N ARG A 447 -16.88 7.98 -19.33
CA ARG A 447 -18.15 8.59 -19.73
C ARG A 447 -18.19 8.93 -21.22
N ALA A 448 -17.10 9.45 -21.78
CA ALA A 448 -16.99 9.73 -23.21
C ALA A 448 -17.08 8.45 -24.09
N HIS A 449 -16.73 7.28 -23.53
CA HIS A 449 -16.83 5.98 -24.19
C HIS A 449 -18.14 5.24 -23.88
N GLY A 450 -19.14 5.90 -23.28
CA GLY A 450 -20.46 5.33 -23.03
C GLY A 450 -20.51 4.34 -21.86
N CYS A 451 -19.57 4.45 -20.92
CA CYS A 451 -19.57 3.66 -19.70
C CYS A 451 -20.75 4.07 -18.80
N PRO A 452 -21.59 3.13 -18.34
CA PRO A 452 -22.71 3.44 -17.45
C PRO A 452 -22.24 3.74 -16.02
N TRP A 453 -23.05 4.43 -15.24
CA TRP A 453 -22.81 4.72 -13.83
C TRP A 453 -23.27 3.59 -12.90
N SER A 454 -24.37 2.91 -13.27
CA SER A 454 -24.98 1.88 -12.44
C SER A 454 -25.35 0.63 -13.24
N ARG A 455 -25.70 -0.44 -12.50
CA ARG A 455 -26.20 -1.68 -13.08
C ARG A 455 -27.49 -1.44 -13.85
N GLU A 456 -28.38 -0.56 -13.37
CA GLU A 456 -29.63 -0.20 -14.04
C GLU A 456 -29.36 0.50 -15.38
N GLU A 457 -28.51 1.52 -15.40
CA GLU A 457 -28.13 2.20 -16.66
C GLU A 457 -27.47 1.21 -17.63
N HIS A 458 -26.66 0.27 -17.12
CA HIS A 458 -26.06 -0.78 -17.94
C HIS A 458 -27.12 -1.71 -18.55
N VAL A 459 -28.11 -2.16 -17.77
CA VAL A 459 -29.20 -3.01 -18.26
C VAL A 459 -30.10 -2.25 -19.24
N GLU A 460 -30.35 -0.96 -19.03
CA GLU A 460 -31.12 -0.12 -19.95
C GLU A 460 -30.40 0.08 -21.31
N LEU A 461 -29.09 0.33 -21.28
CA LEU A 461 -28.30 0.58 -22.49
C LEU A 461 -27.99 -0.70 -23.27
N TYR A 462 -27.81 -1.83 -22.59
CA TYR A 462 -27.23 -3.04 -23.19
C TYR A 462 -28.09 -4.32 -23.04
N GLY A 463 -29.19 -4.26 -22.30
CA GLY A 463 -30.10 -5.39 -22.06
C GLY A 463 -29.61 -6.38 -21.00
N SER A 464 -30.52 -7.22 -20.49
CA SER A 464 -30.22 -8.25 -19.48
C SER A 464 -29.40 -9.45 -19.99
N SER A 465 -29.13 -9.52 -21.31
CA SER A 465 -28.50 -10.68 -21.95
C SER A 465 -26.98 -10.74 -21.82
N GLY A 466 -26.36 -9.80 -21.11
CA GLY A 466 -25.04 -10.00 -20.56
C GLY A 466 -25.19 -10.17 -19.06
N SER A 467 -24.96 -11.37 -18.53
CA SER A 467 -24.40 -11.46 -17.19
C SER A 467 -23.13 -10.61 -17.24
N GLY A 468 -23.22 -9.36 -16.79
CA GLY A 468 -22.03 -8.56 -16.56
C GLY A 468 -21.14 -9.43 -15.71
N GLY A 469 -19.99 -9.85 -16.25
CA GLY A 469 -19.09 -10.73 -15.53
C GLY A 469 -18.86 -10.11 -14.17
N ALA A 470 -19.46 -10.72 -13.15
CA ALA A 470 -18.97 -10.63 -11.79
C ALA A 470 -17.51 -11.01 -11.93
N TYR A 471 -16.64 -10.02 -11.78
CA TYR A 471 -15.24 -10.30 -11.59
C TYR A 471 -15.17 -10.71 -10.13
N ASP A 472 -15.23 -12.01 -9.88
CA ASP A 472 -14.97 -12.58 -8.57
C ASP A 472 -13.65 -12.00 -8.06
N THR A 473 -13.75 -11.15 -7.04
CA THR A 473 -12.62 -10.80 -6.18
C THR A 473 -12.58 -11.68 -4.94
N ASP A 474 -13.42 -12.72 -4.87
CA ASP A 474 -13.33 -13.75 -3.83
C ASP A 474 -12.26 -14.78 -4.22
N ASP A 475 -11.09 -14.62 -3.59
CA ASP A 475 -10.25 -15.75 -3.20
C ASP A 475 -11.04 -16.57 -2.15
N SER A 476 -11.82 -17.55 -2.61
CA SER A 476 -12.26 -18.69 -1.79
C SER A 476 -12.55 -19.89 -2.67
N ASP A 477 -11.60 -20.84 -2.64
CA ASP A 477 -11.80 -22.28 -2.77
C ASP A 477 -12.53 -22.79 -4.03
N ASP A 478 -11.76 -22.97 -5.11
CA ASP A 478 -12.06 -24.01 -6.10
C ASP A 478 -11.62 -25.37 -5.52
N GLU A 479 -12.51 -26.06 -4.82
CA GLU A 479 -12.38 -27.52 -4.66
C GLU A 479 -12.62 -28.18 -6.03
N ASP A 480 -11.63 -28.94 -6.49
CA ASP A 480 -11.69 -29.72 -7.72
C ASP A 480 -12.86 -30.72 -7.70
N GLU A 481 -13.93 -30.43 -8.43
CA GLU A 481 -14.88 -31.45 -8.90
C GLU A 481 -14.20 -32.27 -10.02
N ASP A 482 -13.44 -33.30 -9.63
CA ASP A 482 -13.05 -34.36 -10.56
C ASP A 482 -14.03 -35.54 -10.44
N GLY A 483 -14.97 -35.59 -11.38
CA GLY A 483 -15.89 -36.70 -11.55
C GLY A 483 -15.22 -37.88 -12.23
N GLY A 484 -15.14 -39.01 -11.52
CA GLY A 484 -14.77 -40.31 -12.08
C GLY A 484 -15.62 -41.44 -11.49
N GLU A 485 -16.75 -41.74 -12.13
CA GLU A 485 -17.49 -42.99 -11.97
C GLU A 485 -16.62 -44.19 -12.38
N TYR A 486 -16.42 -45.20 -11.51
CA TYR A 486 -16.30 -46.62 -11.89
C TYR A 486 -16.71 -47.55 -10.74
N GLU A 487 -17.38 -48.63 -11.12
CA GLU A 487 -18.23 -49.55 -10.35
C GLU A 487 -17.49 -50.59 -9.48
N GLU A 488 -18.25 -51.09 -8.48
CA GLU A 488 -18.31 -52.42 -7.85
C GLU A 488 -17.10 -53.41 -7.93
N ASP A 489 -16.65 -53.92 -6.77
CA ASP A 489 -16.85 -55.35 -6.40
C ASP A 489 -16.09 -55.77 -5.11
N PHE A 490 -16.87 -56.27 -4.14
CA PHE A 490 -16.76 -57.53 -3.37
C PHE A 490 -15.45 -58.05 -2.69
N GLU A 491 -15.64 -58.56 -1.45
CA GLU A 491 -14.79 -59.47 -0.62
C GLU A 491 -13.45 -58.92 -0.10
N GLY A 492 -13.00 -59.09 1.13
CA GLY A 492 -13.27 -60.04 2.21
C GLY A 492 -11.95 -60.25 2.98
N GLU A 493 -12.03 -60.54 4.28
CA GLU A 493 -10.99 -61.16 5.13
C GLU A 493 -9.74 -60.31 5.46
N SER A 494 -9.57 -59.84 6.70
CA SER A 494 -9.12 -60.55 7.91
C SER A 494 -7.61 -60.85 7.96
N THR A 495 -7.10 -60.80 9.20
CA THR A 495 -5.72 -61.07 9.66
C THR A 495 -4.81 -59.84 9.55
N GLY A 496 -4.10 -59.40 10.58
CA GLY A 496 -3.77 -60.05 11.84
C GLY A 496 -2.30 -59.80 12.13
N ASP A 497 -2.01 -59.67 13.42
CA ASP A 497 -0.71 -59.75 14.06
C ASP A 497 0.11 -58.46 14.05
N GLU A 498 0.17 -57.76 15.19
CA GLU A 498 0.98 -58.12 16.37
C GLU A 498 2.48 -58.12 16.05
N ALA A 499 3.38 -57.62 16.86
CA ALA A 499 3.37 -56.87 18.11
C ALA A 499 4.86 -56.72 18.47
N CYS A 500 5.09 -56.09 19.61
CA CYS A 500 6.22 -56.31 20.50
C CYS A 500 7.49 -55.53 20.19
N GLU A 501 7.72 -54.39 20.87
CA GLU A 501 8.06 -54.24 22.30
C GLU A 501 9.58 -54.25 22.50
N ALA A 502 10.12 -53.18 23.10
CA ALA A 502 10.38 -53.18 24.55
C ALA A 502 11.46 -52.13 24.91
N GLY A 503 11.02 -51.19 25.74
CA GLY A 503 11.71 -50.77 26.96
C GLY A 503 12.85 -49.76 26.85
N GLU A 504 13.10 -48.89 27.82
CA GLU A 504 12.51 -48.61 29.14
C GLU A 504 13.24 -47.35 29.65
N GLY A 505 12.60 -46.51 30.48
CA GLY A 505 13.33 -45.59 31.36
C GLY A 505 12.63 -44.30 31.79
N PHE A 506 11.76 -44.39 32.81
CA PHE A 506 11.63 -43.55 34.03
C PHE A 506 12.27 -42.12 34.06
N ALA A 507 11.74 -41.07 34.69
CA ALA A 507 10.55 -40.84 35.53
C ALA A 507 10.52 -39.37 36.02
N GLY A 508 9.35 -38.93 36.52
CA GLY A 508 9.18 -37.89 37.56
C GLY A 508 8.35 -36.69 37.11
N ASP A 509 7.02 -36.74 37.26
CA ASP A 509 6.23 -36.23 38.42
C ASP A 509 5.92 -34.72 38.27
N ARG A 510 4.68 -34.22 38.39
CA ARG A 510 3.64 -34.60 39.36
C ARG A 510 2.32 -33.83 39.10
N GLU A 511 1.20 -34.54 39.26
CA GLU A 511 -0.02 -34.18 40.05
C GLU A 511 -0.92 -32.98 39.62
N ASP A 512 -2.26 -33.00 39.68
CA ASP A 512 -3.27 -33.98 40.14
C ASP A 512 -4.69 -33.34 40.07
N TRP A 513 -5.71 -34.19 40.21
CA TRP A 513 -7.15 -34.00 40.52
C TRP A 513 -8.05 -33.62 39.33
N GLY A 514 -8.96 -34.48 38.84
CA GLY A 514 -9.83 -35.46 39.53
C GLY A 514 -11.27 -34.94 39.38
N GLU A 515 -12.02 -35.39 38.37
CA GLU A 515 -12.90 -36.57 38.36
C GLU A 515 -14.15 -36.46 39.26
N ASP A 516 -15.22 -37.05 38.73
CA ASP A 516 -16.45 -37.58 39.35
C ASP A 516 -17.73 -36.87 38.88
N GLU A 517 -18.44 -37.45 37.89
CA GLU A 517 -19.46 -38.52 38.03
C GLU A 517 -20.82 -37.89 38.42
N GLU A 518 -21.99 -38.17 37.84
CA GLU A 518 -22.62 -39.44 37.47
C GLU A 518 -24.02 -39.08 36.89
N GLY A 519 -24.67 -40.00 36.16
CA GLY A 519 -26.14 -40.14 36.24
C GLY A 519 -27.00 -39.83 35.01
N HIS A 520 -27.11 -40.83 34.13
CA HIS A 520 -28.35 -41.50 33.66
C HIS A 520 -29.65 -40.76 33.28
N GLU A 521 -30.18 -41.26 32.15
CA GLU A 521 -31.60 -41.59 31.85
C GLU A 521 -32.48 -40.60 31.07
N GLU A 522 -32.72 -41.02 29.81
CA GLU A 522 -33.99 -41.11 29.07
C GLU A 522 -35.24 -40.49 29.71
N ASP A 523 -35.96 -39.63 28.96
CA ASP A 523 -37.39 -39.86 28.76
C ASP A 523 -38.02 -39.07 27.61
N ALA A 524 -38.99 -39.71 26.98
CA ALA A 524 -39.68 -39.29 25.78
C ALA A 524 -40.92 -38.42 26.05
N GLY A 525 -41.15 -37.45 25.16
CA GLY A 525 -42.46 -37.14 24.55
C GLY A 525 -43.58 -36.53 25.41
N GLY A 526 -44.08 -35.37 24.95
CA GLY A 526 -45.54 -35.17 24.84
C GLY A 526 -46.16 -33.88 25.38
N ASN A 527 -46.28 -32.90 24.49
CA ASN A 527 -47.52 -32.21 24.10
C ASN A 527 -48.18 -31.12 24.99
N SER A 528 -48.72 -30.13 24.25
CA SER A 528 -49.81 -29.19 24.60
C SER A 528 -49.37 -27.93 25.37
N THR A 529 -49.80 -26.69 25.07
CA THR A 529 -50.94 -26.13 24.32
C THR A 529 -50.62 -24.67 23.96
N ASP A 530 -51.06 -24.24 22.77
CA ASP A 530 -51.65 -22.95 22.40
C ASP A 530 -51.53 -21.76 23.39
N GLU A 531 -50.96 -20.64 22.94
CA GLU A 531 -51.73 -19.42 22.61
C GLU A 531 -50.81 -18.27 22.16
N GLU A 532 -51.28 -17.59 21.11
CA GLU A 532 -50.65 -16.50 20.38
C GLU A 532 -50.39 -15.26 21.25
N GLY A 533 -49.14 -14.79 21.23
CA GLY A 533 -48.76 -13.42 21.56
C GLY A 533 -47.91 -12.89 20.42
N HIS A 534 -48.56 -12.21 19.48
CA HIS A 534 -47.90 -11.44 18.43
C HIS A 534 -47.01 -10.35 19.07
N ASP A 535 -45.72 -10.63 19.23
CA ASP A 535 -44.70 -9.59 19.26
C ASP A 535 -44.04 -9.55 17.88
N GLU A 536 -44.28 -8.43 17.22
CA GLU A 536 -43.72 -8.01 15.94
C GLU A 536 -42.19 -7.89 16.11
N VAL A 537 -41.49 -9.01 15.92
CA VAL A 537 -40.04 -9.02 15.71
C VAL A 537 -39.83 -8.34 14.36
N VAL A 538 -39.43 -7.08 14.39
CA VAL A 538 -38.76 -6.44 13.26
C VAL A 538 -37.46 -7.22 13.08
N GLU A 539 -37.52 -8.28 12.28
CA GLU A 539 -36.34 -8.87 11.66
C GLU A 539 -35.71 -7.75 10.82
N SER A 540 -34.74 -7.06 11.42
CA SER A 540 -33.81 -6.23 10.67
C SER A 540 -32.90 -7.19 9.93
N SER A 541 -33.28 -7.50 8.70
CA SER A 541 -32.47 -8.14 7.68
C SER A 541 -31.14 -7.38 7.56
N ALA A 542 -30.16 -7.77 8.38
CA ALA A 542 -28.75 -7.63 8.04
C ALA A 542 -28.46 -8.78 7.06
N GLU A 543 -29.04 -8.66 5.86
CA GLU A 543 -28.58 -9.41 4.71
C GLU A 543 -27.13 -8.98 4.46
N ASP A 544 -26.29 -9.99 4.27
CA ASP A 544 -24.95 -9.90 3.73
C ASP A 544 -24.93 -8.83 2.62
N GLY A 545 -24.06 -7.83 2.74
CA GLY A 545 -24.03 -6.67 1.85
C GLY A 545 -23.75 -7.10 0.42
N SER A 546 -24.80 -7.34 -0.35
CA SER A 546 -24.72 -7.78 -1.74
C SER A 546 -23.90 -6.77 -2.56
N GLU A 547 -23.13 -7.27 -3.53
CA GLU A 547 -22.27 -6.46 -4.41
C GLU A 547 -23.00 -5.32 -5.17
N ASP A 548 -24.33 -5.30 -5.13
CA ASP A 548 -25.21 -4.25 -5.67
C ASP A 548 -25.08 -2.89 -4.94
N ASP A 549 -24.40 -2.82 -3.79
CA ASP A 549 -24.19 -1.58 -3.02
C ASP A 549 -22.96 -0.75 -3.45
N ARG A 550 -22.11 -1.23 -4.37
CA ARG A 550 -20.89 -0.53 -4.84
C ARG A 550 -21.21 0.68 -5.72
N GLU A 551 -21.40 1.84 -5.08
CA GLU A 551 -21.70 3.11 -5.76
C GLU A 551 -20.46 3.98 -6.00
N ALA A 552 -20.39 4.64 -7.17
CA ALA A 552 -19.30 5.53 -7.56
C ALA A 552 -19.02 6.66 -6.55
N TRP A 553 -20.05 7.23 -5.90
CA TRP A 553 -19.86 8.28 -4.90
C TRP A 553 -19.19 7.78 -3.62
N GLY A 554 -19.54 6.58 -3.16
CA GLY A 554 -18.91 5.94 -2.00
C GLY A 554 -17.43 5.65 -2.26
N GLU A 555 -17.11 5.07 -3.42
CA GLU A 555 -15.72 4.79 -3.79
C GLU A 555 -14.89 6.05 -4.07
N ALA A 556 -15.49 7.10 -4.66
CA ALA A 556 -14.82 8.40 -4.80
C ALA A 556 -14.54 9.04 -3.43
N ALA A 557 -15.47 8.95 -2.48
CA ALA A 557 -15.25 9.43 -1.12
C ALA A 557 -14.16 8.63 -0.40
N ARG A 558 -14.15 7.30 -0.55
CA ARG A 558 -13.08 6.42 -0.04
C ARG A 558 -11.71 6.72 -0.66
N SER A 559 -11.66 7.15 -1.92
CA SER A 559 -10.41 7.60 -2.55
C SER A 559 -9.86 8.89 -1.91
N GLY A 560 -10.74 9.69 -1.30
CA GLY A 560 -10.44 11.00 -0.75
C GLY A 560 -10.13 12.09 -1.80
N CYS A 561 -10.28 11.82 -3.11
CA CYS A 561 -9.94 12.78 -4.15
C CYS A 561 -11.09 13.78 -4.42
N GLU A 562 -10.90 15.04 -4.03
CA GLU A 562 -11.87 16.12 -4.25
C GLU A 562 -12.20 16.32 -5.74
N ALA A 563 -11.20 16.30 -6.61
CA ALA A 563 -11.40 16.46 -8.04
C ALA A 563 -12.23 15.32 -8.64
N ALA A 564 -12.12 14.09 -8.12
CA ALA A 564 -12.93 12.97 -8.57
C ALA A 564 -14.41 13.15 -8.19
N LEU A 565 -14.70 13.58 -6.96
CA LEU A 565 -16.06 13.89 -6.51
C LEU A 565 -16.70 15.04 -7.30
N GLU A 566 -15.96 16.12 -7.52
CA GLU A 566 -16.41 17.23 -8.37
C GLU A 566 -16.67 16.74 -9.79
N ARG A 567 -15.83 15.84 -10.29
CA ARG A 567 -15.99 15.31 -11.63
C ARG A 567 -17.22 14.41 -11.79
N LEU A 568 -17.56 13.60 -10.77
CA LEU A 568 -18.81 12.84 -10.74
C LEU A 568 -20.02 13.79 -10.81
N SER A 569 -19.98 14.86 -10.02
CA SER A 569 -21.04 15.89 -10.03
C SER A 569 -21.18 16.55 -11.41
N GLU A 570 -20.08 16.97 -12.01
CA GLU A 570 -20.06 17.62 -13.33
C GLU A 570 -20.56 16.71 -14.46
N LEU A 571 -20.27 15.41 -14.39
CA LEU A 571 -20.72 14.43 -15.38
C LEU A 571 -22.17 13.99 -15.16
N GLY A 572 -22.83 14.48 -14.11
CA GLY A 572 -24.21 14.16 -13.77
C GLY A 572 -24.40 12.73 -13.26
N CYS A 573 -23.41 12.18 -12.56
CA CYS A 573 -23.57 10.91 -11.86
C CYS A 573 -24.73 11.03 -10.86
N PRO A 574 -25.71 10.11 -10.86
CA PRO A 574 -26.79 10.09 -9.87
C PRO A 574 -26.21 10.14 -8.45
N MET A 575 -26.80 10.96 -7.58
CA MET A 575 -26.36 11.07 -6.19
C MET A 575 -26.91 9.92 -5.34
N PRO A 576 -26.15 9.47 -4.32
CA PRO A 576 -26.59 8.45 -3.40
C PRO A 576 -27.81 8.91 -2.61
N THR A 577 -28.71 7.98 -2.33
CA THR A 577 -29.80 8.18 -1.36
C THR A 577 -29.41 7.76 0.05
N ASN A 578 -28.29 7.07 0.22
CA ASN A 578 -27.75 6.64 1.51
C ASN A 578 -26.63 7.56 2.00
N GLY A 579 -26.21 7.37 3.25
CA GLY A 579 -25.13 8.16 3.86
C GLY A 579 -23.73 7.60 3.63
N ARG A 580 -23.57 6.57 2.78
CA ARG A 580 -22.32 5.81 2.63
C ARG A 580 -21.10 6.68 2.29
N PRO A 581 -21.15 7.67 1.38
CA PRO A 581 -19.97 8.51 1.12
C PRO A 581 -19.45 9.25 2.36
N TYR A 582 -20.37 9.64 3.26
CA TYR A 582 -20.00 10.26 4.52
C TYR A 582 -19.43 9.25 5.51
N ALA A 583 -19.98 8.03 5.57
CA ALA A 583 -19.45 6.95 6.39
C ALA A 583 -18.01 6.59 5.97
N GLU A 584 -17.75 6.42 4.67
CA GLU A 584 -16.41 6.10 4.13
C GLU A 584 -15.38 7.20 4.46
N ALA A 585 -15.71 8.46 4.18
CA ALA A 585 -14.82 9.59 4.48
C ALA A 585 -14.58 9.76 5.99
N SER A 586 -15.62 9.56 6.81
CA SER A 586 -15.52 9.65 8.26
C SER A 586 -14.66 8.55 8.87
N GLY A 587 -14.72 7.32 8.31
CA GLY A 587 -13.90 6.21 8.79
C GLY A 587 -12.42 6.35 8.49
N GLN A 588 -12.07 7.21 7.54
CA GLN A 588 -10.68 7.62 7.28
C GLN A 588 -10.27 8.88 8.08
N GLY A 589 -11.18 9.51 8.83
CA GLY A 589 -10.92 10.81 9.44
C GLY A 589 -10.69 11.94 8.42
N ASP A 590 -11.21 11.80 7.21
CA ASP A 590 -10.97 12.72 6.09
C ASP A 590 -11.99 13.87 6.10
N LEU A 591 -11.79 14.80 7.03
CA LEU A 591 -12.65 15.98 7.22
C LEU A 591 -12.75 16.83 5.95
N ARG A 592 -11.68 16.84 5.14
CA ARG A 592 -11.65 17.53 3.85
C ARG A 592 -12.67 16.94 2.89
N THR A 593 -12.64 15.63 2.68
CA THR A 593 -13.59 14.94 1.79
C THR A 593 -15.03 15.05 2.30
N MET A 594 -15.25 14.96 3.61
CA MET A 594 -16.56 15.21 4.21
C MET A 594 -17.08 16.62 3.89
N GLY A 595 -16.21 17.64 3.97
CA GLY A 595 -16.54 19.01 3.58
C GLY A 595 -16.87 19.17 2.10
N VAL A 596 -16.16 18.45 1.22
CA VAL A 596 -16.44 18.42 -0.23
C VAL A 596 -17.82 17.82 -0.50
N LEU A 597 -18.16 16.69 0.13
CA LEU A 597 -19.48 16.05 -0.01
C LEU A 597 -20.61 17.01 0.39
N ARG A 598 -20.45 17.76 1.50
CA ARG A 598 -21.42 18.79 1.90
C ARG A 598 -21.51 19.93 0.89
N ARG A 599 -20.39 20.39 0.37
CA ARG A 599 -20.35 21.47 -0.64
C ARG A 599 -21.04 21.04 -1.94
N LEU A 600 -20.90 19.78 -2.33
CA LEU A 600 -21.57 19.18 -3.47
C LEU A 600 -23.04 18.79 -3.19
N GLN A 601 -23.53 19.04 -1.98
CA GLN A 601 -24.90 18.78 -1.54
C GLN A 601 -25.30 17.28 -1.61
N VAL A 602 -24.33 16.39 -1.38
CA VAL A 602 -24.61 14.95 -1.31
C VAL A 602 -25.56 14.67 -0.14
N PRO A 603 -26.67 13.92 -0.34
CA PRO A 603 -27.62 13.60 0.72
C PRO A 603 -26.98 12.84 1.90
N LEU A 604 -27.42 13.13 3.13
CA LEU A 604 -26.98 12.40 4.33
C LEU A 604 -27.66 11.01 4.47
N GLY A 605 -28.62 10.70 3.60
CA GLY A 605 -29.43 9.48 3.69
C GLY A 605 -30.29 9.43 4.93
N ALA A 606 -30.13 8.37 5.74
CA ALA A 606 -30.79 8.19 7.04
C ALA A 606 -29.91 8.81 8.16
N PRO A 607 -30.08 10.11 8.50
CA PRO A 607 -29.19 10.80 9.44
C PRO A 607 -29.21 10.19 10.85
N GLU A 608 -30.26 9.44 11.20
CA GLU A 608 -30.37 8.72 12.46
C GLU A 608 -29.42 7.53 12.58
N LEU A 609 -29.05 6.87 11.46
CA LEU A 609 -28.18 5.69 11.43
C LEU A 609 -26.75 6.03 10.97
N LEU A 610 -26.54 7.15 10.29
CA LEU A 610 -25.26 7.52 9.69
C LEU A 610 -24.08 7.45 10.67
N LEU A 611 -24.25 7.95 11.91
CA LEU A 611 -23.20 7.87 12.92
C LEU A 611 -22.86 6.42 13.29
N SER A 612 -23.85 5.53 13.37
CA SER A 612 -23.61 4.12 13.69
C SER A 612 -22.95 3.36 12.54
N GLU A 613 -23.29 3.69 11.31
CA GLU A 613 -22.66 3.13 10.10
C GLU A 613 -21.20 3.56 9.97
N ALA A 614 -20.93 4.85 10.21
CA ALA A 614 -19.58 5.40 10.29
C ALA A 614 -18.74 4.68 11.36
N ILE A 615 -19.26 4.56 12.58
CA ILE A 615 -18.58 3.85 13.68
C ILE A 615 -18.36 2.37 13.32
N HIS A 616 -19.32 1.71 12.69
CA HIS A 616 -19.17 0.31 12.29
C HIS A 616 -18.07 0.11 11.24
N SER A 617 -17.94 1.06 10.31
CA SER A 617 -16.94 1.04 9.24
C SER A 617 -15.53 1.40 9.72
N SER A 618 -15.40 1.98 10.92
CA SER A 618 -14.15 2.53 11.47
C SER A 618 -13.48 1.63 12.53
N GLN A 619 -13.73 0.33 12.52
CA GLN A 619 -13.28 -0.61 13.56
C GLN A 619 -11.76 -0.63 13.80
N THR A 620 -10.98 -0.22 12.81
CA THR A 620 -9.52 -0.24 12.84
C THR A 620 -8.91 1.09 13.31
N PHE A 621 -9.49 2.24 12.94
CA PHE A 621 -8.93 3.56 13.24
C PHE A 621 -10.05 4.57 13.50
N PRO A 622 -10.59 4.63 14.72
CA PRO A 622 -11.70 5.50 15.02
C PRO A 622 -11.28 6.97 15.09
N ASN A 623 -12.01 7.83 14.38
CA ASN A 623 -11.73 9.25 14.31
C ASN A 623 -12.82 10.07 15.02
N LEU A 624 -12.53 10.54 16.23
CA LEU A 624 -13.52 11.27 17.04
C LEU A 624 -13.96 12.58 16.38
N ALA A 625 -13.04 13.33 15.76
CA ALA A 625 -13.37 14.61 15.12
C ALA A 625 -14.36 14.42 13.95
N ALA A 626 -14.21 13.36 13.17
CA ALA A 626 -15.15 13.02 12.10
C ALA A 626 -16.53 12.62 12.65
N PHE A 627 -16.58 11.86 13.75
CA PHE A 627 -17.84 11.48 14.40
C PHE A 627 -18.55 12.67 15.04
N GLU A 628 -17.82 13.59 15.66
CA GLU A 628 -18.35 14.85 16.18
C GLU A 628 -18.99 15.68 15.06
N LEU A 629 -18.29 15.81 13.94
CA LEU A 629 -18.78 16.55 12.78
C LEU A 629 -20.05 15.90 12.19
N LEU A 630 -20.10 14.57 12.08
CA LEU A 630 -21.30 13.85 11.65
C LEU A 630 -22.46 14.02 12.61
N ALA A 631 -22.21 13.92 13.91
CA ALA A 631 -23.23 14.10 14.94
C ALA A 631 -23.81 15.52 14.89
N ASP A 632 -22.97 16.53 14.69
CA ASP A 632 -23.38 17.93 14.52
C ASP A 632 -24.25 18.12 13.27
N TRP A 633 -23.91 17.45 12.17
CA TRP A 633 -24.70 17.53 10.92
C TRP A 633 -26.04 16.81 11.00
N CYS A 634 -26.11 15.69 11.72
CA CYS A 634 -27.34 14.94 11.95
C CYS A 634 -28.21 15.62 13.04
N GLY A 635 -27.58 16.29 14.00
CA GLY A 635 -28.24 17.03 15.07
C GLY A 635 -29.10 16.10 15.95
N PRO A 636 -30.39 16.42 16.22
CA PRO A 636 -31.19 15.68 17.17
C PRO A 636 -31.65 14.30 16.68
N THR A 637 -31.45 13.97 15.41
CA THR A 637 -31.89 12.69 14.83
C THR A 637 -30.96 11.54 15.17
N VAL A 638 -29.75 11.82 15.67
CA VAL A 638 -28.73 10.80 15.97
C VAL A 638 -29.28 9.72 16.90
N ASN A 639 -29.24 8.46 16.45
CA ASN A 639 -29.53 7.32 17.29
C ASN A 639 -28.29 6.92 18.10
N TRP A 640 -28.12 7.56 19.26
CA TRP A 640 -27.02 7.28 20.19
C TRP A 640 -26.98 5.83 20.68
N GLY A 641 -28.12 5.12 20.71
CA GLY A 641 -28.19 3.71 21.08
C GLY A 641 -27.53 2.81 20.04
N ALA A 642 -27.85 3.02 18.77
CA ALA A 642 -27.22 2.32 17.65
C ALA A 642 -25.72 2.64 17.55
N ALA A 643 -25.33 3.91 17.71
CA ALA A 643 -23.93 4.33 17.73
C ALA A 643 -23.14 3.62 18.84
N ARG A 644 -23.72 3.51 20.04
CA ARG A 644 -23.09 2.79 21.16
C ARG A 644 -22.96 1.29 20.91
N GLN A 645 -23.94 0.66 20.28
CA GLN A 645 -23.88 -0.77 19.90
C GLN A 645 -22.81 -1.01 18.83
N ALA A 646 -22.71 -0.12 17.83
CA ALA A 646 -21.66 -0.19 16.82
C ALA A 646 -20.26 -0.09 17.46
N ALA A 647 -20.04 0.87 18.36
CA ALA A 647 -18.79 1.02 19.08
C ALA A 647 -18.47 -0.19 19.98
N ALA A 648 -19.48 -0.90 20.48
CA ALA A 648 -19.29 -2.09 21.33
C ALA A 648 -18.62 -3.25 20.59
N LYS A 649 -18.74 -3.31 19.26
CA LYS A 649 -18.11 -4.32 18.40
C LYS A 649 -16.60 -4.12 18.24
N TRP A 650 -16.07 -2.94 18.58
CA TRP A 650 -14.64 -2.66 18.45
C TRP A 650 -13.81 -3.46 19.45
N ARG A 651 -12.56 -3.77 19.12
CA ARG A 651 -11.61 -4.32 20.10
C ARG A 651 -11.41 -3.34 21.25
N ALA A 652 -11.14 -3.85 22.45
CA ALA A 652 -10.89 -3.00 23.62
C ALA A 652 -9.61 -2.18 23.41
N GLY A 653 -9.67 -0.86 23.65
CA GLY A 653 -8.56 0.07 23.44
C GLY A 653 -8.86 1.48 23.97
N SER A 654 -7.85 2.36 23.96
CA SER A 654 -7.98 3.78 24.36
C SER A 654 -9.04 4.49 23.52
N ASP A 655 -9.00 4.30 22.21
CA ASP A 655 -9.82 5.09 21.29
C ASP A 655 -11.29 4.65 21.36
N ARG A 656 -11.53 3.35 21.57
CA ARG A 656 -12.87 2.83 21.93
C ARG A 656 -13.37 3.53 23.20
N SER A 657 -12.54 3.63 24.23
CA SER A 657 -12.94 4.23 25.51
C SER A 657 -13.29 5.72 25.37
N ASP A 658 -12.58 6.45 24.53
CA ASP A 658 -12.83 7.86 24.27
C ASP A 658 -14.12 8.07 23.48
N VAL A 659 -14.36 7.26 22.43
CA VAL A 659 -15.62 7.29 21.68
C VAL A 659 -16.81 6.88 22.57
N PHE A 660 -16.67 5.87 23.43
CA PHE A 660 -17.71 5.52 24.41
C PHE A 660 -18.00 6.67 25.37
N ARG A 661 -16.95 7.31 25.91
CA ARG A 661 -17.11 8.44 26.83
C ARG A 661 -17.83 9.60 26.14
N TRP A 662 -17.49 9.88 24.89
CA TRP A 662 -18.13 10.90 24.07
C TRP A 662 -19.60 10.56 23.77
N ILE A 663 -19.91 9.32 23.35
CA ILE A 663 -21.29 8.86 23.12
C ILE A 663 -22.12 8.98 24.40
N ASP A 664 -21.61 8.47 25.51
CA ASP A 664 -22.33 8.48 26.79
C ASP A 664 -22.56 9.92 27.29
N ALA A 665 -21.61 10.83 27.06
CA ALA A 665 -21.73 12.26 27.39
C ALA A 665 -22.85 12.95 26.60
N ASN A 666 -23.00 12.63 25.31
CA ASN A 666 -23.99 13.23 24.41
C ASN A 666 -25.36 12.51 24.43
N MET A 667 -25.43 11.30 25.00
CA MET A 667 -26.67 10.53 25.08
C MET A 667 -27.69 11.18 26.03
N PRO A 668 -28.96 11.38 25.61
CA PRO A 668 -29.99 11.98 26.44
C PRO A 668 -30.32 11.13 27.68
N PRO A 669 -30.71 11.74 28.83
CA PRO A 669 -30.89 11.05 30.11
C PRO A 669 -31.89 9.88 30.10
N ARG A 670 -32.89 9.92 29.21
CA ARG A 670 -33.88 8.83 29.04
C ARG A 670 -33.30 7.58 28.37
N ALA A 671 -32.30 7.74 27.49
CA ALA A 671 -31.63 6.62 26.83
C ALA A 671 -30.58 5.95 27.75
N ARG A 672 -30.02 6.68 28.73
CA ARG A 672 -29.11 6.13 29.75
C ARG A 672 -29.77 5.11 30.69
N GLN A 673 -31.10 5.14 30.84
CA GLN A 673 -31.84 4.27 31.78
C GLN A 673 -32.24 2.90 31.20
N GLY A 674 -32.13 2.69 29.88
CA GLY A 674 -32.51 1.44 29.21
C GLY A 674 -31.38 0.43 29.00
N VAL A 675 -30.14 0.78 29.36
CA VAL A 675 -28.95 -0.07 29.14
C VAL A 675 -28.44 -0.58 30.48
N GLN A 676 -28.97 -1.71 30.94
CA GLN A 676 -28.37 -2.46 32.04
C GLN A 676 -27.02 -3.01 31.59
N MET A 677 -25.94 -2.61 32.28
CA MET A 677 -24.62 -3.20 32.16
C MET A 677 -24.67 -4.63 32.70
N VAL A 678 -24.89 -5.62 31.82
CA VAL A 678 -24.66 -7.02 32.16
C VAL A 678 -23.18 -7.31 31.88
N TRP A 679 -22.40 -7.40 32.94
CA TRP A 679 -21.07 -8.01 32.88
C TRP A 679 -21.26 -9.53 32.91
N LYS A 680 -20.76 -10.23 31.90
CA LYS A 680 -20.44 -11.65 31.99
C LYS A 680 -18.96 -11.82 31.74
#